data_AF-A0A844GSA7-F1
#
_entry.id   AF-A0A844GSA7-F1
#
_cell.length_a   1.000
_cell.length_b   1.000
_cell.length_c   1.000
_cell.angle_alpha   90.00
_cell.angle_beta   90.00
_cell.angle_gamma   90.00
#
_symmetry.space_group_name_H-M   'P 1'
#
loop_
_entity.id
_entity.type
_entity.pdbx_description
1 polymer ?
#
loop_
_entity_poly.entity_id
_entity_poly.type
_entity_poly.pdbx_seq_one_letter_code
_entity_poly.pdbx_strand_id
1 'polypeptide(L)'
;MNDSSNKNNHLLLFLCDDCTEDTSFQLTEGIYFIGRHSNNSIRLNSPSVSRHHATLMRRDLANGESIYILIDGDLEGKRSQNGTLVNGKKIIHHSLRDGDLIAFGSNDNQAVYKQEQEVSDNIIIYPYCDLNSKKSKSESLTSSNLAREKLQDTLIVSELNLKNSLENYDIQRLASFPELSPNPILEFDFSGNIIYCNPSAKLNFEDLLKQTNQENPLIKDLKPVSEENHGELIIREIEIEDKHYEQYIHYLSKENVIRSYIFDITERKNSEAKLKYHALHDSLTGIPNRDFFYWQISKNIQEAKESLCSTFFAVLFIDIDRFKNINDTLSHSIGDKLLESFTHRLVSVIPSDYFVARWGGDEFILITPLEIINHKDSGKITKKTSAQVVAEKIINVLKESFSIEKYTIFTTCSIGIAIYPEDGNDEQHLIKNADIALYRAKQMGRNNYQFYTNTLNKEKTLLFELENSLYNSLENKELFLTYQPQLNLKTNTLEGVEVLLRWQHPVLGVVSPSKFIPLAEETGLIISIGEWVLEMACEEGTRWLDLGYPPIMIAVNVSGKQFQQDNFADKVKEILIKTQFNPEYLEIEITESILMQDSEKTETIIKELSGLGVKFSLDDFGTGYSSLSYLKKFPFNFIKIDKSFVTDLVTNFQDQALVSAIITLAKGYNMKVVAEGVEVETQKTILKNFRCDLIQGWLVSEPLIREDFMDFMASYRQKTIND
;
A
#
# COMPACT_ATOMS: atom_id res chain seq x y z
N MET A 1 -23.61 -53.08 26.56
CA MET A 1 -24.97 -52.98 26.01
C MET A 1 -25.02 -51.68 25.24
N ASN A 2 -25.35 -51.80 23.96
CA ASN A 2 -25.29 -50.77 22.93
C ASN A 2 -26.15 -49.55 23.27
N ASP A 3 -25.58 -48.36 23.12
CA ASP A 3 -26.35 -47.17 22.72
C ASP A 3 -25.77 -46.66 21.40
N SER A 4 -26.09 -47.40 20.34
CA SER A 4 -26.04 -46.92 18.96
C SER A 4 -27.11 -45.86 18.80
N SER A 5 -26.79 -44.62 19.16
CA SER A 5 -27.57 -43.46 18.74
C SER A 5 -27.39 -43.32 17.23
N ASN A 6 -28.47 -43.51 16.48
CA ASN A 6 -28.57 -43.23 15.05
C ASN A 6 -28.08 -41.79 14.77
N LYS A 7 -26.80 -41.63 14.43
CA LYS A 7 -26.29 -40.40 13.84
C LYS A 7 -26.49 -40.52 12.33
N ASN A 8 -27.38 -39.70 11.79
CA ASN A 8 -27.45 -39.49 10.35
C ASN A 8 -26.06 -39.08 9.86
N ASN A 9 -25.43 -39.92 9.04
CA ASN A 9 -24.15 -39.59 8.44
C ASN A 9 -24.39 -38.65 7.26
N HIS A 10 -23.93 -37.41 7.38
CA HIS A 10 -24.02 -36.40 6.33
C HIS A 10 -22.71 -36.37 5.55
N LEU A 11 -22.81 -36.56 4.23
CA LEU A 11 -21.68 -36.64 3.32
C LEU A 11 -21.85 -35.62 2.20
N LEU A 12 -20.74 -35.03 1.77
CA LEU A 12 -20.66 -34.20 0.58
C LEU A 12 -19.65 -34.83 -0.39
N LEU A 13 -20.14 -35.30 -1.54
CA LEU A 13 -19.37 -36.05 -2.54
C LEU A 13 -19.08 -35.15 -3.74
N PHE A 14 -17.81 -34.81 -4.00
CA PHE A 14 -17.46 -33.97 -5.15
C PHE A 14 -17.36 -34.79 -6.45
N LEU A 15 -17.99 -34.28 -7.51
CA LEU A 15 -17.94 -34.86 -8.85
C LEU A 15 -16.78 -34.20 -9.61
N CYS A 16 -15.71 -34.95 -9.90
CA CYS A 16 -14.53 -34.42 -10.59
C CYS A 16 -14.31 -35.20 -11.90
N ASP A 17 -14.09 -34.49 -13.01
CA ASP A 17 -13.87 -35.10 -14.33
C ASP A 17 -12.43 -35.65 -14.53
N ASP A 18 -11.46 -35.30 -13.66
CA ASP A 18 -10.02 -35.55 -13.90
C ASP A 18 -9.21 -36.12 -12.69
N CYS A 19 -9.85 -36.65 -11.64
CA CYS A 19 -9.13 -37.20 -10.48
C CYS A 19 -9.56 -38.63 -10.13
N THR A 20 -8.58 -39.51 -10.02
CA THR A 20 -8.68 -40.93 -9.67
C THR A 20 -9.01 -41.23 -8.20
N GLU A 21 -9.56 -40.26 -7.45
CA GLU A 21 -9.99 -40.42 -6.05
C GLU A 21 -11.27 -39.61 -5.79
N ASP A 22 -12.35 -40.32 -5.44
CA ASP A 22 -13.61 -39.71 -4.97
C ASP A 22 -13.35 -38.90 -3.70
N THR A 23 -13.43 -37.56 -3.79
CA THR A 23 -13.24 -36.69 -2.62
C THR A 23 -14.57 -36.57 -1.86
N SER A 24 -14.77 -37.49 -0.91
CA SER A 24 -15.90 -37.46 0.02
C SER A 24 -15.54 -36.70 1.30
N PHE A 25 -16.38 -35.75 1.71
CA PHE A 25 -16.26 -35.05 2.99
C PHE A 25 -17.38 -35.47 3.93
N GLN A 26 -17.01 -36.01 5.09
CA GLN A 26 -17.97 -36.26 6.18
C GLN A 26 -18.22 -34.97 6.96
N LEU A 27 -19.48 -34.57 7.07
CA LEU A 27 -19.90 -33.36 7.77
C LEU A 27 -20.23 -33.71 9.22
N THR A 28 -19.34 -33.30 10.13
CA THR A 28 -19.43 -33.51 11.57
C THR A 28 -19.51 -32.22 12.37
N GLU A 29 -18.99 -31.12 11.83
CA GLU A 29 -18.90 -29.82 12.48
C GLU A 29 -20.17 -28.97 12.28
N GLY A 30 -20.32 -27.95 13.13
CA GLY A 30 -21.46 -27.05 13.10
C GLY A 30 -21.46 -26.10 11.89
N ILE A 31 -20.28 -25.73 11.37
CA ILE A 31 -20.15 -24.79 10.25
C ILE A 31 -18.99 -25.24 9.36
N TYR A 32 -19.19 -25.21 8.04
CA TYR A 32 -18.12 -25.37 7.05
C TYR A 32 -18.09 -24.18 6.10
N PHE A 33 -16.90 -23.63 5.87
CA PHE A 33 -16.68 -22.63 4.83
C PHE A 33 -16.14 -23.31 3.56
N ILE A 34 -16.69 -22.94 2.41
CA ILE A 34 -16.35 -23.51 1.10
C ILE A 34 -15.83 -22.38 0.20
N GLY A 35 -14.63 -22.53 -0.38
CA GLY A 35 -14.08 -21.52 -1.28
C GLY A 35 -12.63 -21.75 -1.70
N ARG A 36 -12.08 -20.82 -2.51
CA ARG A 36 -10.68 -20.92 -2.99
C ARG A 36 -9.63 -20.48 -1.97
N HIS A 37 -10.03 -19.76 -0.92
CA HIS A 37 -9.10 -19.27 0.10
C HIS A 37 -8.64 -20.40 1.02
N SER A 38 -7.41 -20.33 1.51
CA SER A 38 -6.75 -21.39 2.30
C SER A 38 -7.34 -21.60 3.70
N ASN A 39 -8.13 -20.65 4.20
CA ASN A 39 -8.80 -20.71 5.51
C ASN A 39 -10.17 -21.44 5.47
N ASN A 40 -10.65 -21.86 4.29
CA ASN A 40 -11.91 -22.57 4.16
C ASN A 40 -11.77 -24.03 4.59
N SER A 41 -12.77 -24.54 5.30
CA SER A 41 -12.85 -25.95 5.70
C SER A 41 -12.88 -26.90 4.50
N ILE A 42 -13.50 -26.47 3.38
CA ILE A 42 -13.52 -27.21 2.12
C ILE A 42 -12.95 -26.30 1.02
N ARG A 43 -11.77 -26.66 0.53
CA ARG A 43 -11.03 -25.85 -0.45
C ARG A 43 -11.31 -26.32 -1.87
N LEU A 44 -11.73 -25.41 -2.74
CA LEU A 44 -11.94 -25.66 -4.17
C LEU A 44 -10.96 -24.80 -4.99
N ASN A 45 -10.10 -25.47 -5.76
CA ASN A 45 -9.06 -24.81 -6.56
C ASN A 45 -9.56 -24.48 -7.97
N SER A 46 -10.63 -23.68 -8.07
CA SER A 46 -11.18 -23.23 -9.35
C SER A 46 -11.27 -21.70 -9.43
N PRO A 47 -10.91 -21.09 -10.58
CA PRO A 47 -11.12 -19.66 -10.82
C PRO A 47 -12.59 -19.23 -10.79
N SER A 48 -13.52 -20.14 -11.06
CA SER A 48 -14.96 -19.87 -11.01
C SER A 48 -15.52 -19.86 -9.58
N VAL A 49 -14.73 -20.28 -8.58
CA VAL A 49 -15.11 -20.28 -7.17
C VAL A 49 -14.57 -19.02 -6.46
N SER A 50 -15.39 -18.43 -5.59
CA SER A 50 -15.06 -17.21 -4.85
C SER A 50 -14.16 -17.51 -3.65
N ARG A 51 -13.48 -16.49 -3.08
CA ARG A 51 -12.57 -16.68 -1.92
C ARG A 51 -13.28 -17.33 -0.74
N HIS A 52 -14.47 -16.84 -0.40
CA HIS A 52 -15.48 -17.53 0.40
C HIS A 52 -16.71 -17.62 -0.49
N HIS A 53 -17.08 -18.83 -0.91
CA HIS A 53 -18.08 -19.04 -1.94
C HIS A 53 -19.40 -19.55 -1.36
N ALA A 54 -19.36 -20.44 -0.37
CA ALA A 54 -20.56 -20.88 0.32
C ALA A 54 -20.27 -21.23 1.77
N THR A 55 -21.30 -21.18 2.61
CA THR A 55 -21.24 -21.60 4.01
C THR A 55 -22.28 -22.67 4.27
N LEU A 56 -21.88 -23.80 4.85
CA LEU A 56 -22.78 -24.83 5.36
C LEU A 56 -22.95 -24.62 6.86
N MET A 57 -24.19 -24.58 7.33
CA MET A 57 -24.52 -24.46 8.75
C MET A 57 -25.40 -25.62 9.18
N ARG A 58 -24.98 -26.34 10.21
CA ARG A 58 -25.77 -27.40 10.84
C ARG A 58 -26.87 -26.78 11.70
N ARG A 59 -28.07 -27.35 11.58
CA ARG A 59 -29.21 -27.05 12.44
C ARG A 59 -29.72 -28.37 13.02
N ASP A 60 -29.64 -28.49 14.34
CA ASP A 60 -30.21 -29.63 15.06
C ASP A 60 -31.72 -29.40 15.26
N LEU A 61 -32.51 -30.45 14.99
CA LEU A 61 -33.95 -30.49 15.13
C LEU A 61 -34.32 -31.17 16.45
N ALA A 62 -35.49 -30.84 17.00
CA ALA A 62 -35.94 -31.32 18.32
C ALA A 62 -36.12 -32.85 18.40
N ASN A 63 -36.18 -33.54 17.26
CA ASN A 63 -36.28 -34.99 17.14
C ASN A 63 -34.91 -35.71 17.15
N GLY A 64 -33.80 -34.99 17.37
CA GLY A 64 -32.45 -35.54 17.36
C GLY A 64 -31.82 -35.69 15.96
N GLU A 65 -32.54 -35.29 14.91
CA GLU A 65 -31.99 -35.22 13.55
C GLU A 65 -31.26 -33.89 13.33
N SER A 66 -30.19 -33.91 12.54
CA SER A 66 -29.52 -32.71 12.06
C SER A 66 -29.80 -32.49 10.57
N ILE A 67 -29.95 -31.23 10.16
CA ILE A 67 -29.97 -30.83 8.76
C ILE A 67 -28.87 -29.80 8.50
N TYR A 68 -28.36 -29.75 7.27
CA TYR A 68 -27.42 -28.72 6.86
C TYR A 68 -28.12 -27.69 5.97
N ILE A 69 -27.89 -26.41 6.27
CA ILE A 69 -28.36 -25.27 5.48
C ILE A 69 -27.15 -24.74 4.72
N LEU A 70 -27.23 -24.78 3.39
CA LEU A 70 -26.25 -24.16 2.50
C LEU A 70 -26.62 -22.70 2.27
N ILE A 71 -25.65 -21.80 2.36
CA ILE A 71 -25.80 -20.36 2.16
C ILE A 71 -24.81 -19.91 1.08
N ASP A 72 -25.26 -19.09 0.14
CA ASP A 72 -24.42 -18.50 -0.90
C ASP A 72 -23.61 -17.32 -0.34
N GLY A 73 -22.28 -17.47 -0.27
CA GLY A 73 -21.37 -16.50 0.33
C GLY A 73 -20.98 -16.79 1.79
N ASP A 74 -20.53 -15.75 2.48
CA ASP A 74 -20.14 -15.80 3.89
C ASP A 74 -21.28 -15.40 4.84
N LEU A 75 -21.06 -15.60 6.15
CA LEU A 75 -22.02 -15.23 7.20
C LEU A 75 -22.09 -13.71 7.43
N GLU A 76 -21.22 -12.93 6.80
CA GLU A 76 -21.20 -11.45 6.84
C GLU A 76 -22.10 -10.82 5.76
N GLY A 77 -22.79 -11.66 4.96
CA GLY A 77 -23.76 -11.23 3.95
C GLY A 77 -23.16 -10.96 2.58
N LYS A 78 -21.87 -11.24 2.38
CA LYS A 78 -21.20 -11.09 1.08
C LYS A 78 -21.41 -12.35 0.25
N ARG A 79 -22.23 -12.23 -0.78
CA ARG A 79 -22.53 -13.32 -1.72
C ARG A 79 -21.34 -13.71 -2.57
N SER A 80 -21.36 -14.94 -3.06
CA SER A 80 -20.39 -15.38 -4.05
C SER A 80 -20.57 -14.62 -5.37
N GLN A 81 -19.49 -14.47 -6.13
CA GLN A 81 -19.52 -13.71 -7.39
C GLN A 81 -20.31 -14.43 -8.49
N ASN A 82 -20.21 -15.77 -8.53
CA ASN A 82 -20.83 -16.57 -9.59
C ASN A 82 -22.13 -17.26 -9.16
N GLY A 83 -22.45 -17.21 -7.85
CA GLY A 83 -23.63 -17.81 -7.26
C GLY A 83 -23.46 -19.30 -7.01
N THR A 84 -24.12 -19.78 -5.97
CA THR A 84 -24.26 -21.20 -5.67
C THR A 84 -25.58 -21.72 -6.27
N LEU A 85 -25.53 -22.85 -6.97
CA LEU A 85 -26.73 -23.51 -7.51
C LEU A 85 -27.01 -24.81 -6.77
N VAL A 86 -28.29 -25.06 -6.47
CA VAL A 86 -28.77 -26.38 -6.03
C VAL A 86 -29.82 -26.87 -7.02
N ASN A 87 -29.61 -28.07 -7.56
CA ASN A 87 -30.45 -28.68 -8.59
C ASN A 87 -30.73 -27.72 -9.77
N GLY A 88 -29.69 -27.00 -10.20
CA GLY A 88 -29.74 -26.04 -11.32
C GLY A 88 -30.38 -24.67 -11.01
N LYS A 89 -30.80 -24.42 -9.77
CA LYS A 89 -31.38 -23.12 -9.35
C LYS A 89 -30.40 -22.35 -8.47
N LYS A 90 -30.18 -21.07 -8.77
CA LYS A 90 -29.42 -20.18 -7.88
C LYS A 90 -30.16 -20.01 -6.56
N ILE A 91 -29.44 -20.18 -5.47
CA ILE A 91 -29.96 -20.07 -4.11
C ILE A 91 -29.35 -18.87 -3.39
N ILE A 92 -30.03 -18.38 -2.37
CA ILE A 92 -29.43 -17.50 -1.33
C ILE A 92 -29.13 -18.36 -0.11
N HIS A 93 -30.07 -19.23 0.23
CA HIS A 93 -29.89 -20.33 1.17
C HIS A 93 -30.76 -21.51 0.71
N HIS A 94 -30.41 -22.73 1.12
CA HIS A 94 -31.16 -23.95 0.83
C HIS A 94 -30.94 -24.99 1.93
N SER A 95 -32.02 -25.59 2.43
CA SER A 95 -31.92 -26.73 3.36
C SER A 95 -31.67 -28.00 2.57
N LEU A 96 -30.49 -28.61 2.76
CA LEU A 96 -30.05 -29.75 1.97
C LEU A 96 -30.89 -31.00 2.25
N ARG A 97 -31.18 -31.73 1.18
CA ARG A 97 -31.90 -33.01 1.16
C ARG A 97 -31.04 -34.06 0.48
N ASP A 98 -31.20 -35.33 0.86
CA ASP A 98 -30.48 -36.43 0.22
C ASP A 98 -30.61 -36.36 -1.31
N GLY A 99 -29.47 -36.40 -2.00
CA GLY A 99 -29.37 -36.35 -3.46
C GLY A 99 -29.30 -34.94 -4.06
N ASP A 100 -29.29 -33.87 -3.26
CA ASP A 100 -29.13 -32.50 -3.78
C ASP A 100 -27.79 -32.34 -4.51
N LEU A 101 -27.86 -31.93 -5.78
CA LEU A 101 -26.70 -31.59 -6.60
C LEU A 101 -26.39 -30.10 -6.45
N ILE A 102 -25.21 -29.80 -5.94
CA ILE A 102 -24.72 -28.46 -5.64
C ILE A 102 -23.65 -28.10 -6.67
N ALA A 103 -23.73 -26.91 -7.28
CA ALA A 103 -22.68 -26.38 -8.13
C ALA A 103 -22.16 -25.06 -7.56
N PHE A 104 -20.83 -24.97 -7.43
CA PHE A 104 -20.14 -23.79 -6.92
C PHE A 104 -19.54 -23.01 -8.09
N GLY A 105 -20.27 -22.00 -8.58
CA GLY A 105 -19.85 -21.20 -9.74
C GLY A 105 -20.12 -21.88 -11.08
N SER A 106 -19.09 -22.36 -11.78
CA SER A 106 -19.24 -23.09 -13.05
C SER A 106 -19.61 -24.57 -12.82
N ASN A 107 -20.10 -25.25 -13.86
CA ASN A 107 -20.50 -26.67 -13.78
C ASN A 107 -19.34 -27.63 -13.46
N ASP A 108 -18.10 -27.15 -13.39
CA ASP A 108 -16.90 -27.97 -13.18
C ASP A 108 -16.61 -28.24 -11.69
N ASN A 109 -17.39 -27.64 -10.78
CA ASN A 109 -17.23 -27.82 -9.33
C ASN A 109 -18.58 -28.22 -8.71
N GLN A 110 -18.95 -29.48 -8.91
CA GLN A 110 -20.21 -30.03 -8.43
C GLN A 110 -20.01 -30.96 -7.24
N ALA A 111 -20.98 -30.99 -6.34
CA ALA A 111 -21.04 -31.93 -5.25
C ALA A 111 -22.45 -32.48 -5.06
N VAL A 112 -22.57 -33.74 -4.64
CA VAL A 112 -23.83 -34.35 -4.25
C VAL A 112 -23.87 -34.48 -2.73
N TYR A 113 -24.93 -33.97 -2.12
CA TYR A 113 -25.18 -34.18 -0.71
C TYR A 113 -25.88 -35.52 -0.48
N LYS A 114 -25.35 -36.31 0.46
CA LYS A 114 -25.90 -37.61 0.85
C LYS A 114 -26.13 -37.69 2.35
N GLN A 115 -27.25 -38.28 2.72
CA GLN A 115 -27.63 -38.60 4.10
C GLN A 115 -27.81 -40.11 4.18
N GLU A 116 -26.80 -40.83 4.67
CA GLU A 116 -26.87 -42.28 4.82
C GLU A 116 -27.83 -42.65 5.96
N GLN A 117 -28.94 -43.29 5.60
CA GLN A 117 -29.69 -44.20 6.45
C GLN A 117 -29.35 -45.62 5.97
N GLU A 118 -29.09 -46.58 6.88
CA GLU A 118 -28.69 -47.94 6.49
C GLU A 118 -29.63 -48.58 5.43
N VAL A 119 -29.06 -48.71 4.23
CA VAL A 119 -29.18 -49.74 3.17
C VAL A 119 -30.54 -49.96 2.46
N SER A 120 -30.56 -49.69 1.14
CA SER A 120 -30.73 -50.75 0.12
C SER A 120 -30.38 -50.28 -1.30
N ASP A 121 -29.70 -51.18 -2.01
CA ASP A 121 -29.23 -51.07 -3.39
C ASP A 121 -30.35 -50.72 -4.39
N ASN A 122 -30.14 -49.67 -5.18
CA ASN A 122 -30.36 -49.61 -6.63
C ASN A 122 -30.18 -48.17 -7.13
N ILE A 123 -29.02 -47.92 -7.73
CA ILE A 123 -28.71 -46.70 -8.46
C ILE A 123 -29.42 -46.77 -9.81
N ILE A 124 -30.34 -45.84 -10.08
CA ILE A 124 -30.88 -45.58 -11.42
C ILE A 124 -30.59 -44.11 -11.75
N ILE A 125 -29.68 -43.91 -12.70
CA ILE A 125 -29.37 -42.61 -13.32
C ILE A 125 -30.44 -42.33 -14.39
N TYR A 126 -31.02 -41.13 -14.38
CA TYR A 126 -31.74 -40.58 -15.54
C TYR A 126 -31.10 -39.26 -15.98
N PRO A 127 -30.80 -39.09 -17.29
CA PRO A 127 -30.26 -37.85 -17.82
C PRO A 127 -31.33 -36.78 -18.06
N TYR A 128 -30.85 -35.55 -18.07
CA TYR A 128 -31.49 -34.24 -18.28
C TYR A 128 -32.66 -34.18 -19.28
N CYS A 129 -33.67 -33.34 -18.99
CA CYS A 129 -34.47 -32.68 -20.05
C CYS A 129 -35.15 -31.38 -19.59
N ASP A 130 -35.09 -30.39 -20.50
CA ASP A 130 -35.70 -29.06 -20.51
C ASP A 130 -37.14 -28.98 -20.01
N LEU A 131 -37.52 -27.82 -19.46
CA LEU A 131 -38.83 -27.19 -19.74
C LEU A 131 -38.80 -25.69 -19.44
N ASN A 132 -38.77 -24.91 -20.51
CA ASN A 132 -39.11 -23.50 -20.54
C ASN A 132 -40.64 -23.30 -20.43
N SER A 133 -41.01 -22.12 -19.92
CA SER A 133 -42.34 -21.46 -19.95
C SER A 133 -43.33 -21.71 -18.80
N LYS A 134 -43.55 -20.69 -17.96
CA LYS A 134 -44.65 -19.72 -18.14
C LYS A 134 -44.59 -18.59 -17.10
N LYS A 135 -44.82 -17.37 -17.60
CA LYS A 135 -45.03 -16.12 -16.86
C LYS A 135 -46.40 -16.10 -16.17
N SER A 136 -46.45 -15.53 -14.97
CA SER A 136 -47.52 -14.63 -14.48
C SER A 136 -47.00 -13.89 -13.23
N LYS A 137 -46.70 -12.58 -13.34
CA LYS A 137 -47.47 -11.46 -12.74
C LYS A 137 -47.82 -11.72 -11.26
N SER A 138 -47.01 -11.21 -10.33
CA SER A 138 -47.13 -9.89 -9.69
C SER A 138 -48.43 -9.73 -8.89
N GLU A 139 -48.33 -9.85 -7.57
CA GLU A 139 -49.14 -9.05 -6.65
C GLU A 139 -48.44 -8.95 -5.29
N SER A 140 -48.11 -7.73 -4.93
CA SER A 140 -47.67 -7.28 -3.62
C SER A 140 -48.82 -7.38 -2.64
N LEU A 141 -48.66 -8.09 -1.52
CA LEU A 141 -49.54 -7.97 -0.37
C LEU A 141 -48.71 -7.81 0.90
N THR A 142 -49.02 -6.71 1.58
CA THR A 142 -48.56 -6.19 2.85
C THR A 142 -48.65 -7.24 3.96
N SER A 143 -47.50 -7.58 4.54
CA SER A 143 -47.33 -8.60 5.59
C SER A 143 -47.65 -8.11 7.01
N SER A 144 -48.61 -7.21 7.18
CA SER A 144 -48.98 -6.67 8.52
C SER A 144 -50.29 -7.22 9.09
N ASN A 145 -51.06 -8.02 8.34
CA ASN A 145 -52.37 -8.52 8.82
C ASN A 145 -52.47 -10.06 8.99
N LEU A 146 -51.46 -10.85 8.60
CA LEU A 146 -51.51 -12.32 8.75
C LEU A 146 -51.14 -12.84 10.15
N ALA A 147 -50.59 -12.00 11.03
CA ALA A 147 -50.08 -12.43 12.34
C ALA A 147 -51.15 -12.45 13.45
N ARG A 148 -52.31 -11.79 13.26
CA ARG A 148 -53.31 -11.61 14.33
C ARG A 148 -54.29 -12.77 14.50
N GLU A 149 -54.45 -13.66 13.52
CA GLU A 149 -55.38 -14.79 13.62
C GLU A 149 -54.74 -16.14 14.02
N LYS A 150 -53.42 -16.23 14.18
CA LYS A 150 -52.71 -17.49 14.51
C LYS A 150 -52.17 -17.61 15.94
N LEU A 151 -52.44 -16.64 16.81
CA LEU A 151 -51.94 -16.63 18.20
C LEU A 151 -52.86 -17.34 19.21
N GLN A 152 -53.93 -18.01 18.76
CA GLN A 152 -54.84 -18.75 19.65
C GLN A 152 -54.48 -20.24 19.85
N ASP A 153 -53.49 -20.78 19.11
CA ASP A 153 -53.12 -22.21 19.18
C ASP A 153 -51.70 -22.44 19.75
N THR A 154 -51.33 -21.76 20.83
CA THR A 154 -49.98 -21.94 21.44
C THR A 154 -49.90 -23.14 22.40
N LEU A 155 -51.00 -23.85 22.62
CA LEU A 155 -51.02 -25.13 23.34
C LEU A 155 -51.09 -26.27 22.31
N ILE A 156 -49.94 -26.85 21.96
CA ILE A 156 -49.91 -28.17 21.31
C ILE A 156 -50.19 -29.22 22.40
N VAL A 157 -51.44 -29.29 22.83
CA VAL A 157 -51.97 -30.42 23.58
C VAL A 157 -52.68 -31.28 22.55
N SER A 158 -52.28 -32.55 22.40
CA SER A 158 -53.00 -33.47 21.52
C SER A 158 -54.49 -33.45 21.89
N GLU A 159 -55.39 -33.44 20.90
CA GLU A 159 -56.85 -33.42 21.15
C GLU A 159 -57.33 -34.55 22.10
N LEU A 160 -56.53 -35.61 22.28
CA LEU A 160 -56.75 -36.65 23.27
C LEU A 160 -56.63 -36.18 24.73
N ASN A 161 -55.72 -35.26 25.03
CA ASN A 161 -55.46 -34.78 26.39
C ASN A 161 -56.44 -33.68 26.85
N LEU A 162 -57.13 -33.00 25.93
CA LEU A 162 -58.14 -31.99 26.24
C LEU A 162 -59.46 -32.58 26.76
N LYS A 163 -59.70 -33.89 26.56
CA LYS A 163 -60.91 -34.57 27.07
C LYS A 163 -60.81 -34.97 28.54
N ASN A 164 -59.61 -35.01 29.11
CA ASN A 164 -59.41 -35.23 30.54
C ASN A 164 -59.08 -33.87 31.18
N SER A 165 -59.87 -33.50 32.19
CA SER A 165 -59.71 -32.29 33.00
C SER A 165 -58.23 -32.00 33.29
N LEU A 166 -57.74 -30.80 32.93
CA LEU A 166 -56.40 -30.28 33.24
C LEU A 166 -55.98 -30.70 34.65
N GLU A 167 -55.10 -31.69 34.78
CA GLU A 167 -54.62 -32.14 36.07
C GLU A 167 -53.65 -31.08 36.65
N ASN A 168 -53.54 -31.00 37.98
CA ASN A 168 -52.65 -30.04 38.66
C ASN A 168 -51.20 -30.05 38.13
N TYR A 169 -50.76 -31.17 37.55
CA TYR A 169 -49.45 -31.32 36.94
C TYR A 169 -49.24 -30.42 35.70
N ASP A 170 -50.24 -30.31 34.82
CA ASP A 170 -50.13 -29.50 33.61
C ASP A 170 -50.13 -28.01 33.94
N ILE A 171 -50.90 -27.60 34.95
CA ILE A 171 -50.90 -26.23 35.49
C ILE A 171 -49.54 -25.91 36.12
N GLN A 172 -48.97 -26.82 36.91
CA GLN A 172 -47.63 -26.65 37.49
C GLN A 172 -46.53 -26.56 36.42
N ARG A 173 -46.61 -27.39 35.38
CA ARG A 173 -45.70 -27.34 34.24
C ARG A 173 -45.81 -26.01 33.48
N LEU A 174 -47.03 -25.55 33.20
CA LEU A 174 -47.25 -24.27 32.51
C LEU A 174 -46.77 -23.07 33.34
N ALA A 175 -46.97 -23.12 34.66
CA ALA A 175 -46.47 -22.11 35.59
C ALA A 175 -44.93 -22.12 35.75
N SER A 176 -44.26 -23.23 35.41
CA SER A 176 -42.79 -23.34 35.52
C SER A 176 -42.01 -22.68 34.38
N PHE A 177 -42.62 -22.44 33.21
CA PHE A 177 -41.90 -21.88 32.06
C PHE A 177 -41.32 -20.47 32.31
N PRO A 178 -42.05 -19.51 32.90
CA PRO A 178 -41.49 -18.19 33.20
C PRO A 178 -40.38 -18.25 34.27
N GLU A 179 -40.51 -19.15 35.25
CA GLU A 179 -39.54 -19.36 36.33
C GLU A 179 -38.20 -19.91 35.83
N LEU A 180 -38.23 -20.77 34.81
CA LEU A 180 -37.04 -21.36 34.20
C LEU A 180 -36.42 -20.49 33.09
N SER A 181 -37.06 -19.37 32.73
CA SER A 181 -36.54 -18.46 31.72
C SER A 181 -35.21 -17.83 32.18
N PRO A 182 -34.13 -17.92 31.38
CA PRO A 182 -32.87 -17.27 31.71
C PRO A 182 -32.96 -15.76 31.59
N ASN A 183 -33.92 -15.24 30.82
CA ASN A 183 -34.16 -13.81 30.65
C ASN A 183 -35.09 -13.28 31.74
N PRO A 184 -34.84 -12.07 32.28
CA PRO A 184 -35.74 -11.41 33.20
C PRO A 184 -37.15 -11.21 32.62
N ILE A 185 -38.15 -11.64 33.38
CA ILE A 185 -39.57 -11.44 33.10
C ILE A 185 -40.19 -10.70 34.28
N LEU A 186 -40.87 -9.60 33.98
CA LEU A 186 -41.59 -8.78 34.95
C LEU A 186 -43.04 -8.59 34.52
N GLU A 187 -43.94 -8.54 35.49
CA GLU A 187 -45.30 -8.10 35.28
C GLU A 187 -45.63 -6.94 36.20
N PHE A 188 -46.35 -5.97 35.66
CA PHE A 188 -46.81 -4.79 36.36
C PHE A 188 -48.33 -4.68 36.26
N ASP A 189 -48.98 -4.14 37.30
CA ASP A 189 -50.33 -3.62 37.15
C ASP A 189 -50.29 -2.31 36.34
N PHE A 190 -51.46 -1.83 35.91
CA PHE A 190 -51.54 -0.53 35.21
C PHE A 190 -51.22 0.68 36.09
N SER A 191 -51.02 0.49 37.39
CA SER A 191 -50.54 1.53 38.31
C SER A 191 -49.01 1.54 38.40
N GLY A 192 -48.31 0.59 37.75
CA GLY A 192 -46.86 0.44 37.76
C GLY A 192 -46.31 -0.41 38.91
N ASN A 193 -47.16 -1.09 39.70
CA ASN A 193 -46.71 -1.99 40.76
C ASN A 193 -46.31 -3.35 40.18
N ILE A 194 -45.18 -3.90 40.62
CA ILE A 194 -44.72 -5.23 40.19
C ILE A 194 -45.64 -6.30 40.80
N ILE A 195 -46.33 -7.07 39.95
CA ILE A 195 -47.19 -8.20 40.35
C ILE A 195 -46.39 -9.51 40.34
N TYR A 196 -45.46 -9.64 39.40
CA TYR A 196 -44.66 -10.85 39.22
C TYR A 196 -43.24 -10.52 38.77
N CYS A 197 -42.27 -11.29 39.26
CA CYS A 197 -40.90 -11.28 38.77
C CYS A 197 -40.36 -12.71 38.80
N ASN A 198 -39.71 -13.14 37.72
CA ASN A 198 -39.06 -14.45 37.70
C ASN A 198 -37.69 -14.40 38.42
N PRO A 199 -37.06 -15.54 38.73
CA PRO A 199 -35.79 -15.60 39.44
C PRO A 199 -34.68 -14.81 38.73
N SER A 200 -34.63 -14.83 37.40
CA SER A 200 -33.66 -14.06 36.62
C SER A 200 -33.84 -12.55 36.81
N ALA A 201 -35.07 -12.03 36.82
CA ALA A 201 -35.32 -10.62 37.10
C ALA A 201 -34.94 -10.23 38.52
N LYS A 202 -35.21 -11.11 39.50
CA LYS A 202 -34.84 -10.89 40.90
C LYS A 202 -33.32 -10.80 41.10
N LEU A 203 -32.56 -11.64 40.39
CA LEU A 203 -31.10 -11.63 40.44
C LEU A 203 -30.50 -10.41 39.72
N ASN A 204 -31.01 -10.05 38.55
CA ASN A 204 -30.43 -8.97 37.74
C ASN A 204 -30.85 -7.57 38.19
N PHE A 205 -32.00 -7.42 38.88
CA PHE A 205 -32.58 -6.11 39.17
C PHE A 205 -33.03 -5.94 40.63
N GLU A 206 -32.45 -6.67 41.59
CA GLU A 206 -32.92 -6.74 42.99
C GLU A 206 -33.19 -5.36 43.62
N ASP A 207 -32.32 -4.39 43.37
CA ASP A 207 -32.43 -3.04 43.93
C ASP A 207 -33.48 -2.18 43.23
N LEU A 208 -33.64 -2.37 41.91
CA LEU A 208 -34.67 -1.69 41.12
C LEU A 208 -36.07 -2.24 41.42
N LEU A 209 -36.20 -3.53 41.77
CA LEU A 209 -37.48 -4.12 42.14
C LEU A 209 -38.04 -3.59 43.47
N LYS A 210 -37.21 -2.98 44.31
CA LYS A 210 -37.60 -2.33 45.57
C LYS A 210 -38.08 -0.88 45.36
N GLN A 211 -37.88 -0.32 44.17
CA GLN A 211 -38.22 1.05 43.82
C GLN A 211 -39.51 1.10 42.98
N THR A 212 -40.62 1.50 43.58
CA THR A 212 -41.94 1.60 42.93
C THR A 212 -42.23 3.00 42.35
N ASN A 213 -41.20 3.82 42.11
CA ASN A 213 -41.35 5.18 41.61
C ASN A 213 -41.19 5.25 40.09
N GLN A 214 -41.79 6.26 39.44
CA GLN A 214 -41.68 6.53 38.00
C GLN A 214 -40.25 6.81 37.49
N GLU A 215 -39.28 6.94 38.40
CA GLU A 215 -37.85 7.09 38.08
C GLU A 215 -37.15 5.76 37.80
N ASN A 216 -37.78 4.62 38.09
CA ASN A 216 -37.23 3.30 37.80
C ASN A 216 -37.09 3.09 36.27
N PRO A 217 -35.88 2.85 35.72
CA PRO A 217 -35.66 2.67 34.28
C PRO A 217 -36.54 1.58 33.65
N LEU A 218 -36.95 0.57 34.43
CA LEU A 218 -37.81 -0.53 33.98
C LEU A 218 -39.27 -0.11 33.75
N ILE A 219 -39.72 0.98 34.40
CA ILE A 219 -41.12 1.42 34.49
C ILE A 219 -41.31 2.85 33.94
N LYS A 220 -40.24 3.64 33.88
CA LYS A 220 -40.21 4.99 33.34
C LYS A 220 -40.86 5.04 31.96
N ASP A 221 -41.67 6.04 31.69
CA ASP A 221 -42.38 6.25 30.40
C ASP A 221 -43.40 5.16 29.99
N LEU A 222 -43.71 4.19 30.86
CA LEU A 222 -44.87 3.32 30.67
C LEU A 222 -46.15 4.12 30.88
N LYS A 223 -46.92 4.34 29.82
CA LYS A 223 -48.20 5.07 29.90
C LYS A 223 -49.29 4.19 30.50
N PRO A 224 -50.22 4.74 31.32
CA PRO A 224 -51.46 4.06 31.65
C PRO A 224 -52.27 3.83 30.37
N VAL A 225 -52.78 2.62 30.21
CA VAL A 225 -53.51 2.19 29.00
C VAL A 225 -54.83 2.94 28.89
N SER A 226 -55.07 3.61 27.76
CA SER A 226 -56.41 3.93 27.27
C SER A 226 -56.98 2.72 26.53
N GLU A 227 -58.31 2.58 26.43
CA GLU A 227 -59.03 1.50 25.73
C GLU A 227 -58.64 1.30 24.24
N GLU A 228 -57.68 2.06 23.72
CA GLU A 228 -57.16 1.97 22.35
C GLU A 228 -55.88 1.12 22.19
N ASN A 229 -55.12 0.82 23.27
CA ASN A 229 -53.81 0.15 23.17
C ASN A 229 -53.87 -1.40 23.31
N HIS A 230 -54.99 -2.01 22.92
CA HIS A 230 -55.19 -3.45 23.03
C HIS A 230 -54.14 -4.26 22.22
N GLY A 231 -53.18 -4.87 22.94
CA GLY A 231 -52.19 -5.78 22.37
C GLY A 231 -51.00 -5.12 21.67
N GLU A 232 -50.67 -3.87 22.01
CA GLU A 232 -49.44 -3.24 21.52
C GLU A 232 -48.20 -3.85 22.17
N LEU A 233 -47.20 -4.15 21.33
CA LEU A 233 -45.85 -4.52 21.72
C LEU A 233 -44.96 -3.29 21.55
N ILE A 234 -44.36 -2.81 22.63
CA ILE A 234 -43.35 -1.75 22.60
C ILE A 234 -41.98 -2.39 22.81
N ILE A 235 -41.04 -2.09 21.93
CA ILE A 235 -39.64 -2.49 22.07
C ILE A 235 -38.84 -1.22 22.31
N ARG A 236 -38.04 -1.21 23.37
CA ARG A 236 -37.15 -0.07 23.69
C ARG A 236 -35.82 -0.53 24.22
N GLU A 237 -34.81 0.32 24.08
CA GLU A 237 -33.50 0.13 24.69
C GLU A 237 -33.45 0.91 26.01
N ILE A 238 -32.95 0.26 27.06
CA ILE A 238 -32.70 0.87 28.36
C ILE A 238 -31.25 0.60 28.77
N GLU A 239 -30.64 1.62 29.36
CA GLU A 239 -29.29 1.54 29.90
C GLU A 239 -29.38 1.53 31.42
N ILE A 240 -28.78 0.53 32.05
CA ILE A 240 -28.75 0.36 33.50
C ILE A 240 -27.28 0.11 33.87
N GLU A 241 -26.68 1.06 34.56
CA GLU A 241 -25.23 1.08 34.84
C GLU A 241 -24.42 1.01 33.53
N ASP A 242 -23.52 0.02 33.37
CA ASP A 242 -22.68 -0.17 32.17
C ASP A 242 -23.27 -1.22 31.20
N LYS A 243 -24.57 -1.54 31.34
CA LYS A 243 -25.24 -2.57 30.53
C LYS A 243 -26.39 -2.02 29.69
N HIS A 244 -26.51 -2.57 28.50
CA HIS A 244 -27.58 -2.28 27.55
C HIS A 244 -28.59 -3.41 27.54
N TYR A 245 -29.87 -3.08 27.72
CA TYR A 245 -30.96 -4.05 27.66
C TYR A 245 -32.01 -3.65 26.62
N GLU A 246 -32.59 -4.65 25.97
CA GLU A 246 -33.77 -4.50 25.12
C GLU A 246 -35.00 -4.97 25.89
N GLN A 247 -35.94 -4.07 26.11
CA GLN A 247 -37.16 -4.32 26.86
C GLN A 247 -38.36 -4.43 25.92
N TYR A 248 -39.00 -5.59 25.93
CA TYR A 248 -40.22 -5.93 25.20
C TYR A 248 -41.41 -5.83 26.14
N ILE A 249 -42.27 -4.83 25.92
CA ILE A 249 -43.40 -4.52 26.78
C ILE A 249 -44.68 -4.92 26.05
N HIS A 250 -45.45 -5.81 26.67
CA HIS A 250 -46.72 -6.31 26.17
C HIS A 250 -47.86 -5.87 27.08
N TYR A 251 -48.82 -5.14 26.52
CA TYR A 251 -50.04 -4.74 27.23
C TYR A 251 -51.11 -5.84 27.16
N LEU A 252 -51.25 -6.60 28.24
CA LEU A 252 -52.24 -7.68 28.42
C LEU A 252 -53.53 -7.11 29.03
N SER A 253 -54.26 -6.39 28.18
CA SER A 253 -55.49 -5.67 28.55
C SER A 253 -56.64 -6.51 29.10
N LYS A 254 -56.75 -7.81 28.75
CA LYS A 254 -57.81 -8.69 29.29
C LYS A 254 -57.50 -9.13 30.72
N GLU A 255 -56.22 -9.21 31.04
CA GLU A 255 -55.67 -9.65 32.31
C GLU A 255 -55.35 -8.47 33.24
N ASN A 256 -55.46 -7.22 32.77
CA ASN A 256 -55.06 -5.98 33.44
C ASN A 256 -53.57 -5.94 33.85
N VAL A 257 -52.69 -6.48 33.02
CA VAL A 257 -51.26 -6.63 33.30
C VAL A 257 -50.41 -6.08 32.16
N ILE A 258 -49.26 -5.50 32.49
CA ILE A 258 -48.17 -5.18 31.56
C ILE A 258 -47.08 -6.24 31.77
N ARG A 259 -46.78 -7.04 30.76
CA ARG A 259 -45.68 -8.02 30.83
C ARG A 259 -44.46 -7.49 30.09
N SER A 260 -43.31 -7.55 30.74
CA SER A 260 -42.03 -7.11 30.20
C SER A 260 -41.05 -8.28 30.12
N TYR A 261 -40.46 -8.49 28.95
CA TYR A 261 -39.30 -9.37 28.75
C TYR A 261 -38.07 -8.51 28.52
N ILE A 262 -36.98 -8.78 29.22
CA ILE A 262 -35.76 -7.98 29.14
C ILE A 262 -34.63 -8.87 28.64
N PHE A 263 -33.90 -8.41 27.63
CA PHE A 263 -32.77 -9.13 27.04
C PHE A 263 -31.50 -8.30 27.20
N ASP A 264 -30.44 -8.89 27.75
CA ASP A 264 -29.12 -8.24 27.79
C ASP A 264 -28.53 -8.23 26.37
N ILE A 265 -28.32 -7.04 25.81
CA ILE A 265 -27.75 -6.82 24.48
C ILE A 265 -26.34 -6.21 24.54
N THR A 266 -25.73 -6.18 25.73
CA THR A 266 -24.43 -5.54 25.98
C THR A 266 -23.31 -6.13 25.12
N GLU A 267 -23.22 -7.47 25.04
CA GLU A 267 -22.19 -8.13 24.23
C GLU A 267 -22.36 -7.84 22.73
N ARG A 268 -23.60 -7.79 22.26
CA ARG A 268 -23.93 -7.41 20.88
C ARG A 268 -23.50 -5.98 20.60
N LYS A 269 -23.87 -5.02 21.46
CA LYS A 269 -23.48 -3.60 21.32
C LYS A 269 -21.97 -3.41 21.36
N ASN A 270 -21.28 -4.09 22.26
CA ASN A 270 -19.81 -4.09 22.35
C ASN A 270 -19.16 -4.68 21.09
N SER A 271 -19.73 -5.75 20.54
CA SER A 271 -19.25 -6.36 19.30
C SER A 271 -19.49 -5.46 18.09
N GLU A 272 -20.67 -4.85 17.98
CA GLU A 272 -20.99 -3.87 16.94
C GLU A 272 -20.05 -2.65 17.00
N ALA A 273 -19.78 -2.14 18.21
CA ALA A 273 -18.83 -1.05 18.42
C ALA A 273 -17.39 -1.42 18.02
N LYS A 274 -16.92 -2.62 18.40
CA LYS A 274 -15.61 -3.14 17.99
C LYS A 274 -15.51 -3.33 16.48
N LEU A 275 -16.53 -3.89 15.84
CA LEU A 275 -16.58 -4.04 14.38
C LEU A 275 -16.49 -2.68 13.69
N LYS A 276 -17.25 -1.70 14.18
CA LYS A 276 -17.20 -0.34 13.65
C LYS A 276 -15.83 0.32 13.85
N TYR A 277 -15.19 0.09 15.00
CA TYR A 277 -13.84 0.59 15.27
C TYR A 277 -12.82 -0.04 14.30
N HIS A 278 -12.81 -1.37 14.15
CA HIS A 278 -11.89 -2.07 13.25
C HIS A 278 -12.13 -1.76 11.76
N ALA A 279 -13.36 -1.48 11.36
CA ALA A 279 -13.66 -1.04 10.00
C ALA A 279 -13.08 0.35 9.66
N LEU A 280 -12.83 1.18 10.68
CA LEU A 280 -12.41 2.58 10.51
C LEU A 280 -10.99 2.89 11.01
N HIS A 281 -10.31 1.94 11.65
CA HIS A 281 -8.95 2.12 12.19
C HIS A 281 -8.00 1.08 11.63
N ASP A 282 -6.73 1.48 11.49
CA ASP A 282 -5.66 0.58 11.09
C ASP A 282 -5.31 -0.37 12.24
N SER A 283 -5.25 -1.67 11.96
CA SER A 283 -5.06 -2.69 12.99
C SER A 283 -3.67 -2.70 13.60
N LEU A 284 -2.65 -2.17 12.90
CA LEU A 284 -1.28 -2.12 13.38
C LEU A 284 -1.06 -0.86 14.23
N THR A 285 -1.45 0.30 13.70
CA THR A 285 -1.08 1.58 14.31
C THR A 285 -2.18 2.18 15.20
N GLY A 286 -3.41 1.67 15.11
CA GLY A 286 -4.55 2.11 15.92
C GLY A 286 -5.15 3.47 15.55
N ILE A 287 -4.54 4.20 14.61
CA ILE A 287 -5.08 5.46 14.07
C ILE A 287 -6.14 5.18 12.98
N PRO A 288 -6.96 6.17 12.59
CA PRO A 288 -7.89 6.03 11.48
C PRO A 288 -7.26 5.42 10.22
N ASN A 289 -8.02 4.61 9.50
CA ASN A 289 -7.60 4.03 8.23
C ASN A 289 -8.03 4.90 7.04
N ARG A 290 -7.71 4.41 5.83
CA ARG A 290 -8.07 5.05 4.57
C ARG A 290 -9.57 5.30 4.40
N ASP A 291 -10.43 4.38 4.83
CA ASP A 291 -11.88 4.51 4.68
C ASP A 291 -12.43 5.62 5.59
N PHE A 292 -11.92 5.71 6.81
CA PHE A 292 -12.28 6.79 7.72
C PHE A 292 -11.75 8.15 7.22
N PHE A 293 -10.55 8.18 6.63
CA PHE A 293 -10.06 9.39 5.98
C PHE A 293 -11.00 9.87 4.87
N TYR A 294 -11.42 8.99 3.96
CA TYR A 294 -12.37 9.34 2.90
C TYR A 294 -13.68 9.91 3.45
N TRP A 295 -14.24 9.27 4.48
CA TRP A 295 -15.44 9.77 5.13
C TRP A 295 -15.23 11.17 5.71
N GLN A 296 -14.10 11.40 6.39
CA GLN A 296 -13.79 12.69 7.01
C GLN A 296 -13.57 13.79 5.97
N ILE A 297 -12.80 13.55 4.90
CA ILE A 297 -12.57 14.57 3.88
C ILE A 297 -13.86 14.91 3.11
N SER A 298 -14.72 13.92 2.82
CA SER A 298 -16.04 14.18 2.22
C SER A 298 -16.88 15.10 3.10
N LYS A 299 -16.89 14.85 4.42
CA LYS A 299 -17.57 15.69 5.40
C LYS A 299 -17.00 17.11 5.40
N ASN A 300 -15.67 17.28 5.45
CA ASN A 300 -15.02 18.58 5.41
C ASN A 300 -15.34 19.37 4.13
N ILE A 301 -15.37 18.70 2.97
CA ILE A 301 -15.74 19.33 1.69
C ILE A 301 -17.21 19.77 1.70
N GLN A 302 -18.11 18.95 2.24
CA GLN A 302 -19.52 19.29 2.36
C GLN A 302 -19.71 20.52 3.27
N GLU A 303 -19.10 20.51 4.46
CA GLU A 303 -19.15 21.64 5.40
C GLU A 303 -18.60 22.92 4.76
N ALA A 304 -17.50 22.83 4.02
CA ALA A 304 -16.90 23.97 3.32
C ALA A 304 -17.77 24.50 2.16
N LYS A 305 -18.58 23.64 1.52
CA LYS A 305 -19.55 24.05 0.47
C LYS A 305 -20.79 24.71 1.06
N GLU A 306 -21.22 24.27 2.24
CA GLU A 306 -22.40 24.79 2.95
C GLU A 306 -22.11 26.09 3.70
N SER A 307 -20.85 26.36 4.06
CA SER A 307 -20.45 27.59 4.75
C SER A 307 -20.53 28.84 3.86
N LEU A 308 -21.10 29.93 4.38
CA LEU A 308 -21.15 31.25 3.72
C LEU A 308 -19.78 31.94 3.59
N CYS A 309 -18.78 31.49 4.34
CA CYS A 309 -17.37 31.91 4.20
C CYS A 309 -16.59 30.82 3.45
N SER A 310 -15.60 31.21 2.64
CA SER A 310 -14.68 30.26 2.02
C SER A 310 -13.85 29.55 3.10
N THR A 311 -14.20 28.29 3.39
CA THR A 311 -13.43 27.44 4.32
C THR A 311 -12.31 26.75 3.54
N PHE A 312 -11.07 27.02 3.94
CA PHE A 312 -9.88 26.41 3.35
C PHE A 312 -9.28 25.39 4.32
N PHE A 313 -8.85 24.26 3.78
CA PHE A 313 -8.10 23.25 4.51
C PHE A 313 -7.03 22.66 3.59
N ALA A 314 -6.03 22.03 4.18
CA ALA A 314 -4.97 21.35 3.45
C ALA A 314 -4.99 19.84 3.74
N VAL A 315 -4.59 19.07 2.73
CA VAL A 315 -4.31 17.64 2.81
C VAL A 315 -2.81 17.46 2.70
N LEU A 316 -2.21 16.84 3.71
CA LEU A 316 -0.79 16.50 3.72
C LEU A 316 -0.64 14.99 3.57
N PHE A 317 0.07 14.57 2.53
CA PHE A 317 0.42 13.17 2.27
C PHE A 317 1.87 12.96 2.71
N ILE A 318 2.12 11.97 3.56
CA ILE A 318 3.39 11.75 4.26
C ILE A 318 3.87 10.33 3.96
N ASP A 319 5.15 10.15 3.67
CA ASP A 319 5.77 8.85 3.39
C ASP A 319 7.10 8.71 4.13
N ILE A 320 7.35 7.52 4.66
CA ILE A 320 8.62 7.19 5.34
C ILE A 320 9.70 6.91 4.28
N ASP A 321 10.74 7.73 4.27
CA ASP A 321 11.79 7.62 3.27
C ASP A 321 12.57 6.30 3.42
N ARG A 322 12.69 5.56 2.30
CA ARG A 322 13.44 4.30 2.20
C ARG A 322 12.94 3.19 3.13
N PHE A 323 11.65 3.20 3.50
CA PHE A 323 11.05 2.15 4.35
C PHE A 323 11.21 0.74 3.75
N LYS A 324 11.08 0.60 2.44
CA LYS A 324 11.30 -0.67 1.75
C LYS A 324 12.71 -1.24 2.02
N ASN A 325 13.75 -0.42 1.95
CA ASN A 325 15.13 -0.85 2.26
C ASN A 325 15.25 -1.35 3.69
N ILE A 326 14.53 -0.75 4.64
CA ILE A 326 14.50 -1.19 6.03
C ILE A 326 13.85 -2.57 6.12
N ASN A 327 12.71 -2.79 5.47
CA ASN A 327 12.05 -4.10 5.44
C ASN A 327 12.91 -5.18 4.79
N ASP A 328 13.54 -4.86 3.66
CA ASP A 328 14.38 -5.79 2.91
C ASP A 328 15.64 -6.18 3.69
N THR A 329 16.15 -5.28 4.56
CA THR A 329 17.37 -5.50 5.34
C THR A 329 17.12 -6.09 6.74
N LEU A 330 16.08 -5.61 7.44
CA LEU A 330 15.84 -5.90 8.86
C LEU A 330 14.58 -6.74 9.12
N SER A 331 13.88 -7.18 8.06
CA SER A 331 12.60 -7.90 8.04
C SER A 331 11.36 -7.03 8.33
N HIS A 332 10.21 -7.52 7.86
CA HIS A 332 8.91 -6.85 8.02
C HIS A 332 8.50 -6.63 9.49
N SER A 333 8.90 -7.51 10.43
CA SER A 333 8.52 -7.34 11.84
C SER A 333 9.17 -6.12 12.49
N ILE A 334 10.40 -5.78 12.10
CA ILE A 334 11.07 -4.54 12.52
C ILE A 334 10.42 -3.34 11.82
N GLY A 335 10.02 -3.48 10.55
CA GLY A 335 9.23 -2.49 9.84
C GLY A 335 7.91 -2.15 10.53
N ASP A 336 7.17 -3.15 10.99
CA ASP A 336 5.90 -2.95 11.70
C ASP A 336 6.10 -2.18 13.02
N LYS A 337 7.12 -2.53 13.81
CA LYS A 337 7.47 -1.79 15.04
C LYS A 337 7.93 -0.36 14.77
N LEU A 338 8.63 -0.16 13.64
CA LEU A 338 8.99 1.17 13.18
C LEU A 338 7.74 1.97 12.83
N LEU A 339 6.76 1.39 12.14
CA LEU A 339 5.48 2.05 11.82
C LEU A 339 4.69 2.42 13.08
N GLU A 340 4.62 1.54 14.08
CA GLU A 340 3.99 1.84 15.37
C GLU A 340 4.69 3.02 16.06
N SER A 341 6.02 2.99 16.15
CA SER A 341 6.82 4.04 16.79
C SER A 341 6.75 5.37 16.02
N PHE A 342 6.77 5.30 14.69
CA PHE A 342 6.60 6.44 13.80
C PHE A 342 5.22 7.06 13.99
N THR A 343 4.16 6.25 14.05
CA THR A 343 2.79 6.71 14.29
C THR A 343 2.68 7.42 15.63
N HIS A 344 3.19 6.81 16.71
CA HIS A 344 3.15 7.42 18.04
C HIS A 344 3.84 8.79 18.05
N ARG A 345 5.01 8.89 17.40
CA ARG A 345 5.74 10.15 17.31
C ARG A 345 5.01 11.18 16.45
N LEU A 346 4.45 10.77 15.30
CA LEU A 346 3.65 11.59 14.41
C LEU A 346 2.41 12.18 15.13
N VAL A 347 1.64 11.34 15.81
CA VAL A 347 0.43 11.76 16.54
C VAL A 347 0.78 12.74 17.67
N SER A 348 1.91 12.56 18.36
CA SER A 348 2.29 13.45 19.47
C SER A 348 2.56 14.90 19.08
N VAL A 349 2.81 15.18 17.79
CA VAL A 349 3.05 16.55 17.29
C VAL A 349 1.84 17.18 16.63
N ILE A 350 0.82 16.39 16.30
CA ILE A 350 -0.38 16.81 15.60
C ILE A 350 -1.40 17.38 16.61
N PRO A 351 -1.96 18.58 16.39
CA PRO A 351 -3.03 19.13 17.24
C PRO A 351 -4.29 18.25 17.25
N SER A 352 -5.08 18.31 18.32
CA SER A 352 -6.33 17.55 18.49
C SER A 352 -7.37 17.80 17.40
N ASP A 353 -7.32 18.99 16.79
CA ASP A 353 -8.34 19.46 15.85
C ASP A 353 -8.03 19.01 14.41
N TYR A 354 -6.94 18.27 14.23
CA TYR A 354 -6.44 17.79 12.96
C TYR A 354 -6.77 16.30 12.83
N PHE A 355 -6.99 15.83 11.61
CA PHE A 355 -7.35 14.44 11.37
C PHE A 355 -6.22 13.70 10.68
N VAL A 356 -5.66 12.68 11.33
CA VAL A 356 -4.58 11.85 10.80
C VAL A 356 -5.06 10.43 10.57
N ALA A 357 -4.65 9.84 9.45
CA ALA A 357 -4.93 8.46 9.10
C ALA A 357 -3.71 7.78 8.50
N ARG A 358 -3.67 6.44 8.58
CA ARG A 358 -2.74 5.63 7.79
C ARG A 358 -3.40 5.32 6.46
N TRP A 359 -2.73 5.68 5.37
CA TRP A 359 -3.24 5.44 4.02
C TRP A 359 -2.99 4.01 3.56
N GLY A 360 -1.81 3.47 3.89
CA GLY A 360 -1.41 2.09 3.61
C GLY A 360 0.12 1.97 3.56
N GLY A 361 0.68 0.79 3.82
CA GLY A 361 2.14 0.61 3.82
C GLY A 361 2.85 1.57 4.79
N ASP A 362 3.75 2.39 4.26
CA ASP A 362 4.52 3.45 4.91
C ASP A 362 3.93 4.86 4.73
N GLU A 363 2.69 4.94 4.24
CA GLU A 363 2.04 6.19 3.91
C GLU A 363 1.01 6.62 4.97
N PHE A 364 1.04 7.90 5.31
CA PHE A 364 0.12 8.58 6.21
C PHE A 364 -0.49 9.79 5.52
N ILE A 365 -1.68 10.17 5.96
CA ILE A 365 -2.39 11.32 5.39
C ILE A 365 -3.07 12.13 6.50
N LEU A 366 -3.03 13.45 6.37
CA LEU A 366 -3.46 14.40 7.39
C LEU A 366 -4.34 15.49 6.78
N ILE A 367 -5.42 15.87 7.48
CA ILE A 367 -6.25 17.03 7.16
C ILE A 367 -5.97 18.12 8.20
N THR A 368 -5.68 19.32 7.73
CA THR A 368 -5.39 20.49 8.59
C THR A 368 -6.24 21.68 8.17
N PRO A 369 -6.82 22.45 9.10
CA PRO A 369 -7.34 23.79 8.78
C PRO A 369 -6.26 24.64 8.11
N LEU A 370 -6.63 25.54 7.18
CA LEU A 370 -5.68 26.45 6.55
C LEU A 370 -5.80 27.86 7.13
N GLU A 371 -4.91 28.19 8.06
CA GLU A 371 -4.86 29.50 8.73
C GLU A 371 -3.50 30.17 8.49
N ILE A 372 -3.49 31.49 8.36
CA ILE A 372 -2.25 32.27 8.32
C ILE A 372 -1.80 32.52 9.75
N ILE A 373 -0.68 31.91 10.13
CA ILE A 373 -0.10 32.00 11.47
C ILE A 373 1.11 32.93 11.45
N ASN A 374 1.18 33.81 12.44
CA ASN A 374 2.39 34.59 12.72
C ASN A 374 3.42 33.66 13.38
N HIS A 375 4.35 33.13 12.60
CA HIS A 375 5.40 32.26 13.09
C HIS A 375 6.60 33.10 13.54
N LYS A 376 6.96 32.99 14.82
CA LYS A 376 8.18 33.59 15.38
C LYS A 376 9.28 32.55 15.37
N ASP A 377 10.24 32.74 14.48
CA ASP A 377 11.48 31.97 14.50
C ASP A 377 12.66 32.94 14.69
N SER A 378 13.52 32.64 15.66
CA SER A 378 14.78 33.38 15.87
C SER A 378 14.61 34.91 15.96
N GLY A 379 13.52 35.39 16.57
CA GLY A 379 13.21 36.82 16.74
C GLY A 379 12.57 37.52 15.54
N LYS A 380 12.36 36.83 14.41
CA LYS A 380 11.71 37.38 13.20
C LYS A 380 10.30 36.80 13.04
N ILE A 381 9.31 37.68 12.82
CA ILE A 381 7.93 37.27 12.52
C ILE A 381 7.83 37.01 11.02
N THR A 382 7.48 35.78 10.65
CA THR A 382 7.19 35.37 9.27
C THR A 382 5.74 34.86 9.20
N LYS A 383 5.04 35.16 8.10
CA LYS A 383 3.70 34.62 7.86
C LYS A 383 3.86 33.24 7.23
N LYS A 384 3.40 32.19 7.91
CA LYS A 384 3.36 30.81 7.40
C LYS A 384 1.92 30.31 7.46
N THR A 385 1.58 29.32 6.64
CA THR A 385 0.31 28.61 6.79
C THR A 385 0.41 27.57 7.91
N SER A 386 -0.69 27.26 8.57
CA SER A 386 -0.81 26.14 9.52
C SER A 386 -0.27 24.82 8.96
N ALA A 387 -0.58 24.51 7.70
CA ALA A 387 -0.06 23.35 6.97
C ALA A 387 1.48 23.34 6.91
N GLN A 388 2.10 24.49 6.59
CA GLN A 388 3.56 24.60 6.56
C GLN A 388 4.18 24.38 7.95
N VAL A 389 3.60 25.01 8.98
CA VAL A 389 4.10 24.89 10.36
C VAL A 389 4.05 23.45 10.84
N VAL A 390 2.96 22.73 10.56
CA VAL A 390 2.83 21.32 10.94
C VAL A 390 3.74 20.41 10.11
N ALA A 391 3.89 20.64 8.81
CA ALA A 391 4.83 19.88 7.98
C ALA A 391 6.28 20.00 8.48
N GLU A 392 6.74 21.22 8.79
CA GLU A 392 8.07 21.46 9.35
C GLU A 392 8.25 20.78 10.71
N LYS A 393 7.23 20.84 11.57
CA LYS A 393 7.25 20.18 12.89
C LYS A 393 7.33 18.66 12.76
N ILE A 394 6.55 18.08 11.85
CA ILE A 394 6.55 16.63 11.54
C ILE A 394 7.95 16.21 11.08
N ILE A 395 8.52 16.89 10.08
CA ILE A 395 9.86 16.56 9.55
C ILE A 395 10.93 16.64 10.66
N ASN A 396 10.92 17.70 11.46
CA ASN A 396 11.93 17.89 12.51
C ASN A 396 11.87 16.80 13.59
N VAL A 397 10.67 16.42 14.03
CA VAL A 397 10.51 15.42 15.09
C VAL A 397 10.76 13.99 14.58
N LEU A 398 10.38 13.70 13.34
CA LEU A 398 10.59 12.38 12.75
C LEU A 398 12.03 12.12 12.29
N LYS A 399 12.86 13.17 12.18
CA LYS A 399 14.30 13.06 11.84
C LYS A 399 15.14 12.44 12.95
N GLU A 400 14.66 12.43 14.20
CA GLU A 400 15.36 11.78 15.31
C GLU A 400 15.37 10.25 15.14
N SER A 401 16.41 9.57 15.62
CA SER A 401 16.52 8.11 15.49
C SER A 401 15.38 7.36 16.20
N PHE A 402 15.03 6.19 15.67
CA PHE A 402 14.08 5.26 16.26
C PHE A 402 14.83 4.09 16.92
N SER A 403 14.62 3.90 18.22
CA SER A 403 15.16 2.75 18.96
C SER A 403 14.17 1.60 18.88
N ILE A 404 14.41 0.64 17.98
CA ILE A 404 13.55 -0.53 17.75
C ILE A 404 14.32 -1.78 18.15
N GLU A 405 13.92 -2.38 19.27
CA GLU A 405 14.64 -3.52 19.88
C GLU A 405 16.14 -3.22 20.11
N LYS A 406 17.01 -3.90 19.34
CA LYS A 406 18.47 -3.75 19.37
C LYS A 406 19.02 -2.79 18.31
N TYR A 407 18.16 -2.24 17.45
CA TYR A 407 18.55 -1.40 16.32
C TYR A 407 18.25 0.08 16.61
N THR A 408 19.18 0.93 16.18
CA THR A 408 18.96 2.38 16.08
C THR A 408 18.79 2.73 14.62
N ILE A 409 17.56 3.07 14.22
CA ILE A 409 17.17 3.32 12.83
C ILE A 409 17.12 4.83 12.59
N PHE A 410 17.84 5.29 11.57
CA PHE A 410 17.76 6.66 11.07
C PHE A 410 16.94 6.66 9.80
N THR A 411 15.77 7.31 9.84
CA THR A 411 14.91 7.53 8.68
C THR A 411 14.36 8.95 8.72
N THR A 412 13.83 9.39 7.59
CA THR A 412 13.23 10.70 7.39
C THR A 412 11.85 10.52 6.78
N CYS A 413 11.09 11.61 6.60
CA CYS A 413 9.84 11.56 5.86
C CYS A 413 9.80 12.65 4.79
N SER A 414 9.11 12.35 3.70
CA SER A 414 8.76 13.32 2.66
C SER A 414 7.27 13.66 2.78
N ILE A 415 6.90 14.92 2.50
CA ILE A 415 5.51 15.39 2.63
C ILE A 415 5.06 16.14 1.37
N GLY A 416 3.88 15.80 0.84
CA GLY A 416 3.19 16.55 -0.21
C GLY A 416 1.95 17.24 0.32
N ILE A 417 1.70 18.49 -0.09
CA ILE A 417 0.60 19.32 0.45
C ILE A 417 -0.30 19.78 -0.70
N ALA A 418 -1.61 19.56 -0.59
CA ALA A 418 -2.62 20.13 -1.48
C ALA A 418 -3.66 20.93 -0.69
N ILE A 419 -4.15 22.04 -1.25
CA ILE A 419 -5.06 22.98 -0.60
C ILE A 419 -6.46 22.88 -1.24
N TYR A 420 -7.50 22.72 -0.43
CA TYR A 420 -8.89 22.89 -0.88
C TYR A 420 -9.31 24.35 -0.79
N PRO A 421 -10.04 24.89 -1.79
CA PRO A 421 -10.40 24.28 -3.07
C PRO A 421 -9.38 24.49 -4.22
N GLU A 422 -8.27 25.19 -3.97
CA GLU A 422 -7.32 25.64 -5.00
C GLU A 422 -6.72 24.48 -5.84
N ASP A 423 -6.38 23.40 -5.15
CA ASP A 423 -5.72 22.22 -5.71
C ASP A 423 -6.70 21.05 -5.89
N GLY A 424 -8.01 21.26 -5.77
CA GLY A 424 -9.01 20.20 -5.99
C GLY A 424 -10.35 20.48 -5.31
N ASN A 425 -11.45 20.08 -5.96
CA ASN A 425 -12.83 20.32 -5.48
C ASN A 425 -13.54 19.06 -4.96
N ASP A 426 -12.85 17.92 -5.01
CA ASP A 426 -13.31 16.61 -4.55
C ASP A 426 -12.15 15.84 -3.90
N GLU A 427 -12.51 14.78 -3.19
CA GLU A 427 -11.60 13.97 -2.39
C GLU A 427 -10.48 13.39 -3.24
N GLN A 428 -10.80 12.88 -4.44
CA GLN A 428 -9.84 12.19 -5.30
C GLN A 428 -8.80 13.16 -5.84
N HIS A 429 -9.19 14.35 -6.30
CA HIS A 429 -8.26 15.35 -6.82
C HIS A 429 -7.32 15.87 -5.73
N LEU A 430 -7.82 16.18 -4.53
CA LEU A 430 -6.97 16.65 -3.43
C LEU A 430 -5.91 15.61 -3.03
N ILE A 431 -6.33 14.36 -2.85
CA ILE A 431 -5.42 13.28 -2.46
C ILE A 431 -4.40 13.03 -3.56
N LYS A 432 -4.82 12.98 -4.83
CA LYS A 432 -3.92 12.81 -5.98
C LYS A 432 -2.90 13.95 -6.08
N ASN A 433 -3.34 15.19 -5.88
CA ASN A 433 -2.47 16.35 -5.98
C ASN A 433 -1.49 16.45 -4.80
N ALA A 434 -1.90 16.03 -3.60
CA ALA A 434 -0.99 15.88 -2.46
C ALA A 434 0.06 14.77 -2.72
N ASP A 435 -0.32 13.64 -3.31
CA ASP A 435 0.62 12.58 -3.74
C ASP A 435 1.61 13.06 -4.82
N ILE A 436 1.14 13.85 -5.79
CA ILE A 436 2.02 14.48 -6.80
C ILE A 436 3.07 15.39 -6.13
N ALA A 437 2.66 16.20 -5.15
CA ALA A 437 3.57 17.03 -4.39
C ALA A 437 4.56 16.21 -3.55
N LEU A 438 4.11 15.10 -2.97
CA LEU A 438 4.95 14.18 -2.21
C LEU A 438 6.05 13.58 -3.09
N TYR A 439 5.70 13.17 -4.30
CA TYR A 439 6.67 12.69 -5.27
C TYR A 439 7.75 13.76 -5.57
N ARG A 440 7.36 15.03 -5.74
CA ARG A 440 8.33 16.14 -5.89
C ARG A 440 9.25 16.24 -4.67
N ALA A 441 8.70 16.14 -3.47
CA ALA A 441 9.49 16.18 -2.24
C ALA A 441 10.58 15.10 -2.24
N LYS A 442 10.24 13.88 -2.69
CA LYS A 442 11.20 12.77 -2.84
C LYS A 442 12.27 13.08 -3.90
N GLN A 443 11.92 13.67 -5.04
CA GLN A 443 12.87 14.05 -6.08
C GLN A 443 13.82 15.17 -5.66
N MET A 444 13.36 16.12 -4.84
CA MET A 444 14.17 17.24 -4.33
C MET A 444 15.12 16.84 -3.19
N GLY A 445 15.42 15.55 -3.04
CA GLY A 445 16.37 15.05 -2.04
C GLY A 445 15.75 14.48 -0.77
N ARG A 446 14.43 14.24 -0.74
CA ARG A 446 13.69 13.70 0.41
C ARG A 446 13.81 14.59 1.67
N ASN A 447 13.28 14.15 2.81
CA ASN A 447 13.34 14.90 4.09
C ASN A 447 12.88 16.37 3.96
N ASN A 448 11.85 16.62 3.16
CA ASN A 448 11.30 17.96 2.91
C ASN A 448 9.79 17.86 2.65
N TYR A 449 9.15 19.03 2.54
CA TYR A 449 7.76 19.12 2.10
C TYR A 449 7.64 19.96 0.83
N GLN A 450 6.65 19.67 -0.01
CA GLN A 450 6.32 20.46 -1.19
C GLN A 450 4.82 20.74 -1.27
N PHE A 451 4.47 21.94 -1.73
CA PHE A 451 3.09 22.25 -2.10
C PHE A 451 2.83 21.79 -3.53
N TYR A 452 1.59 21.36 -3.78
CA TYR A 452 1.13 21.11 -5.12
C TYR A 452 1.13 22.41 -5.92
N THR A 453 1.51 22.29 -7.18
CA THR A 453 1.39 23.35 -8.17
C THR A 453 0.93 22.71 -9.48
N ASN A 454 0.17 23.41 -10.32
CA ASN A 454 -0.26 22.86 -11.61
C ASN A 454 0.92 22.51 -12.55
N THR A 455 2.11 23.07 -12.32
CA THR A 455 3.34 22.67 -13.00
C THR A 455 3.78 21.24 -12.64
N LEU A 456 3.52 20.78 -11.41
CA LEU A 456 3.92 19.45 -10.95
C LEU A 456 3.18 18.30 -11.60
N ASN A 457 1.88 18.47 -11.86
CA ASN A 457 1.10 17.43 -12.52
C ASN A 457 1.61 17.18 -13.95
N LYS A 458 2.05 18.25 -14.64
CA LYS A 458 2.71 18.15 -15.94
C LYS A 458 4.07 17.45 -15.83
N GLU A 459 4.86 17.75 -14.80
CA GLU A 459 6.16 17.09 -14.57
C GLU A 459 6.01 15.59 -14.28
N LYS A 460 5.07 15.16 -13.41
CA LYS A 460 4.84 13.74 -13.12
C LYS A 460 4.34 12.97 -14.35
N THR A 461 3.42 13.55 -15.11
CA THR A 461 2.93 12.95 -16.37
C THR A 461 4.05 12.83 -17.40
N LEU A 462 4.83 13.90 -17.56
CA LEU A 462 5.99 13.92 -18.46
C LEU A 462 7.03 12.86 -18.06
N LEU A 463 7.31 12.68 -16.76
CA LEU A 463 8.24 11.67 -16.28
C LEU A 463 7.77 10.24 -16.60
N PHE A 464 6.47 9.97 -16.41
CA PHE A 464 5.90 8.67 -16.78
C PHE A 464 5.94 8.42 -18.29
N GLU A 465 5.69 9.45 -19.11
CA GLU A 465 5.86 9.37 -20.57
C GLU A 465 7.32 9.13 -20.97
N LEU A 466 8.26 9.81 -20.31
CA LEU A 466 9.69 9.61 -20.50
C LEU A 466 10.10 8.18 -20.09
N GLU A 467 9.57 7.64 -18.99
CA GLU A 467 9.92 6.29 -18.52
C GLU A 467 9.54 5.22 -19.56
N ASN A 468 8.29 5.28 -20.03
CA ASN A 468 7.80 4.36 -21.06
C ASN A 468 8.57 4.50 -22.39
N SER A 469 8.93 5.74 -22.75
CA SER A 469 9.66 5.99 -24.00
C SER A 469 11.12 5.55 -23.90
N LEU A 470 11.74 5.73 -22.73
CA LEU A 470 13.12 5.32 -22.49
C LEU A 470 13.30 3.80 -22.63
N TYR A 471 12.30 3.02 -22.23
CA TYR A 471 12.31 1.55 -22.35
C TYR A 471 12.59 1.06 -23.77
N ASN A 472 12.02 1.74 -24.78
CA ASN A 472 12.20 1.38 -26.20
C ASN A 472 13.25 2.26 -26.91
N SER A 473 13.93 3.16 -26.20
CA SER A 473 14.81 4.18 -26.81
C SER A 473 16.00 3.58 -27.55
N LEU A 474 16.57 2.46 -27.05
CA LEU A 474 17.64 1.72 -27.72
C LEU A 474 17.15 1.10 -29.03
N GLU A 475 16.01 0.38 -29.00
CA GLU A 475 15.42 -0.26 -30.18
C GLU A 475 15.02 0.76 -31.25
N ASN A 476 14.49 1.90 -30.81
CA ASN A 476 14.06 3.00 -31.68
C ASN A 476 15.24 3.87 -32.20
N LYS A 477 16.48 3.61 -31.76
CA LYS A 477 17.67 4.40 -32.11
C LYS A 477 17.54 5.89 -31.75
N GLU A 478 16.93 6.15 -30.60
CA GLU A 478 16.73 7.51 -30.08
C GLU A 478 17.92 7.99 -29.25
N LEU A 479 18.75 7.07 -28.77
CA LEU A 479 19.98 7.39 -28.04
C LEU A 479 21.14 7.64 -29.00
N PHE A 480 21.94 8.66 -28.69
CA PHE A 480 23.15 8.99 -29.45
C PHE A 480 24.24 9.51 -28.53
N LEU A 481 25.49 9.47 -29.02
CA LEU A 481 26.66 9.92 -28.27
C LEU A 481 27.14 11.27 -28.77
N THR A 482 27.58 12.10 -27.84
CA THR A 482 28.33 13.33 -28.10
C THR A 482 29.70 13.23 -27.43
N TYR A 483 30.65 14.02 -27.91
CA TYR A 483 32.06 13.88 -27.63
C TYR A 483 32.60 15.22 -27.15
N GLN A 484 33.02 15.31 -25.89
CA GLN A 484 33.60 16.53 -25.35
C GLN A 484 35.14 16.44 -25.27
N PRO A 485 35.89 17.25 -26.04
CA PRO A 485 37.35 17.15 -26.08
C PRO A 485 38.01 17.56 -24.75
N GLN A 486 39.09 16.86 -24.40
CA GLN A 486 39.97 17.16 -23.26
C GLN A 486 41.35 17.59 -23.77
N LEU A 487 41.77 18.82 -23.43
CA LEU A 487 43.05 19.38 -23.88
C LEU A 487 44.11 19.33 -22.79
N ASN A 488 45.32 18.96 -23.19
CA ASN A 488 46.50 19.09 -22.34
C ASN A 488 46.89 20.57 -22.21
N LEU A 489 46.91 21.09 -20.98
CA LEU A 489 47.22 22.50 -20.71
C LEU A 489 48.66 22.90 -21.03
N LYS A 490 49.59 21.94 -21.00
CA LYS A 490 51.02 22.18 -21.23
C LYS A 490 51.35 22.19 -22.72
N THR A 491 50.89 21.19 -23.46
CA THR A 491 51.18 21.03 -24.90
C THR A 491 50.12 21.68 -25.79
N ASN A 492 48.96 22.01 -25.23
CA ASN A 492 47.79 22.51 -25.97
C ASN A 492 47.32 21.52 -27.06
N THR A 493 47.54 20.23 -26.85
CA THR A 493 47.14 19.14 -27.75
C THR A 493 45.90 18.43 -27.21
N LEU A 494 45.11 17.85 -28.12
CA LEU A 494 44.05 16.93 -27.76
C LEU A 494 44.65 15.65 -27.16
N GLU A 495 44.21 15.28 -25.96
CA GLU A 495 44.71 14.09 -25.26
C GLU A 495 43.61 13.06 -24.99
N GLY A 496 42.38 13.52 -24.79
CA GLY A 496 41.24 12.66 -24.53
C GLY A 496 39.91 13.25 -24.98
N VAL A 497 38.85 12.47 -24.79
CA VAL A 497 37.47 12.85 -25.07
C VAL A 497 36.55 12.16 -24.09
N GLU A 498 35.61 12.91 -23.52
CA GLU A 498 34.53 12.34 -22.72
C GLU A 498 33.33 12.02 -23.61
N VAL A 499 32.83 10.79 -23.49
CA VAL A 499 31.64 10.31 -24.18
C VAL A 499 30.41 10.60 -23.34
N LEU A 500 29.51 11.39 -23.93
CA LEU A 500 28.33 11.91 -23.26
C LEU A 500 27.06 11.41 -23.95
N LEU A 501 26.27 10.62 -23.23
CA LEU A 501 25.00 10.09 -23.70
C LEU A 501 23.97 11.22 -23.89
N ARG A 502 23.21 11.14 -24.99
CA ARG A 502 22.10 12.04 -25.32
C ARG A 502 20.90 11.22 -25.78
N TRP A 503 19.72 11.79 -25.60
CA TRP A 503 18.46 11.17 -26.00
C TRP A 503 17.63 12.12 -26.87
N GLN A 504 17.39 11.71 -28.10
CA GLN A 504 16.51 12.39 -29.05
C GLN A 504 15.10 11.80 -28.96
N HIS A 505 14.26 12.37 -28.11
CA HIS A 505 12.87 11.95 -27.99
C HIS A 505 12.05 12.44 -29.19
N PRO A 506 11.15 11.60 -29.77
CA PRO A 506 10.42 11.93 -31.00
C PRO A 506 9.55 13.18 -30.89
N VAL A 507 9.00 13.46 -29.70
CA VAL A 507 8.09 14.61 -29.47
C VAL A 507 8.77 15.76 -28.72
N LEU A 508 9.73 15.45 -27.83
CA LEU A 508 10.28 16.42 -26.88
C LEU A 508 11.61 17.00 -27.35
N GLY A 509 12.18 16.47 -28.43
CA GLY A 509 13.51 16.84 -28.89
C GLY A 509 14.60 16.23 -28.01
N VAL A 510 15.73 16.92 -27.89
CA VAL A 510 16.85 16.47 -27.06
C VAL A 510 16.50 16.58 -25.58
N VAL A 511 16.40 15.45 -24.89
CA VAL A 511 16.11 15.38 -23.45
C VAL A 511 17.41 15.48 -22.66
N SER A 512 17.41 16.33 -21.63
CA SER A 512 18.57 16.52 -20.75
C SER A 512 18.97 15.22 -20.04
N PRO A 513 20.26 14.85 -20.00
CA PRO A 513 20.79 13.73 -19.21
C PRO A 513 20.36 13.76 -17.74
N SER A 514 20.32 14.95 -17.13
CA SER A 514 19.87 15.12 -15.75
C SER A 514 18.42 14.69 -15.49
N LYS A 515 17.60 14.52 -16.53
CA LYS A 515 16.22 14.04 -16.42
C LYS A 515 16.10 12.54 -16.62
N PHE A 516 16.79 11.96 -17.61
CA PHE A 516 16.58 10.57 -17.99
C PHE A 516 17.60 9.60 -17.39
N ILE A 517 18.81 10.04 -17.01
CA ILE A 517 19.79 9.16 -16.36
C ILE A 517 19.29 8.66 -14.99
N PRO A 518 18.76 9.52 -14.09
CA PRO A 518 18.19 9.03 -12.82
C PRO A 518 17.04 8.05 -13.04
N LEU A 519 16.22 8.28 -14.07
CA LEU A 519 15.12 7.40 -14.45
C LEU A 519 15.63 6.05 -14.96
N ALA A 520 16.67 6.06 -15.81
CA ALA A 520 17.33 4.85 -16.27
C ALA A 520 17.92 4.05 -15.11
N GLU A 521 18.50 4.73 -14.12
CA GLU A 521 19.02 4.09 -12.92
C GLU A 521 17.89 3.47 -12.11
N GLU A 522 16.85 4.23 -11.75
CA GLU A 522 15.72 3.74 -10.94
C GLU A 522 15.06 2.50 -11.56
N THR A 523 14.85 2.50 -12.87
CA THR A 523 14.23 1.39 -13.64
C THR A 523 15.19 0.24 -13.96
N GLY A 524 16.50 0.43 -13.81
CA GLY A 524 17.53 -0.54 -14.19
C GLY A 524 17.89 -0.54 -15.67
N LEU A 525 17.22 0.26 -16.51
CA LEU A 525 17.54 0.44 -17.93
C LEU A 525 18.98 0.94 -18.17
N ILE A 526 19.56 1.63 -17.18
CA ILE A 526 20.93 2.14 -17.23
C ILE A 526 21.96 1.05 -17.52
N ILE A 527 21.69 -0.21 -17.16
CA ILE A 527 22.61 -1.33 -17.41
C ILE A 527 22.70 -1.58 -18.91
N SER A 528 21.57 -1.80 -19.58
CA SER A 528 21.51 -2.01 -21.04
C SER A 528 21.99 -0.79 -21.84
N ILE A 529 21.65 0.41 -21.37
CA ILE A 529 22.09 1.65 -21.99
C ILE A 529 23.61 1.81 -21.83
N GLY A 530 24.15 1.57 -20.64
CA GLY A 530 25.58 1.68 -20.37
C GLY A 530 26.42 0.66 -21.13
N GLU A 531 25.93 -0.57 -21.32
CA GLU A 531 26.58 -1.56 -22.21
C GLU A 531 26.64 -1.03 -23.65
N TRP A 532 25.53 -0.49 -24.16
CA TRP A 532 25.48 0.12 -25.49
C TRP A 532 26.42 1.32 -25.63
N VAL A 533 26.50 2.20 -24.60
CA VAL A 533 27.42 3.35 -24.60
C VAL A 533 28.88 2.88 -24.68
N LEU A 534 29.27 1.90 -23.86
CA LEU A 534 30.64 1.35 -23.86
C LEU A 534 31.00 0.74 -25.20
N GLU A 535 30.09 -0.04 -25.78
CA GLU A 535 30.28 -0.66 -27.08
C GLU A 535 30.46 0.38 -28.18
N MET A 536 29.53 1.33 -28.30
CA MET A 536 29.60 2.40 -29.30
C MET A 536 30.84 3.28 -29.13
N ALA A 537 31.26 3.58 -27.89
CA ALA A 537 32.48 4.34 -27.63
C ALA A 537 33.74 3.62 -28.11
N CYS A 538 33.85 2.31 -27.84
CA CYS A 538 34.97 1.49 -28.30
C CYS A 538 34.96 1.32 -29.83
N GLU A 539 33.80 1.14 -30.46
CA GLU A 539 33.66 1.09 -31.91
C GLU A 539 34.14 2.39 -32.57
N GLU A 540 33.77 3.55 -32.01
CA GLU A 540 34.23 4.84 -32.52
C GLU A 540 35.73 5.04 -32.34
N GLY A 541 36.28 4.63 -31.20
CA GLY A 541 37.72 4.63 -30.98
C GLY A 541 38.48 3.83 -32.01
N THR A 542 38.06 2.59 -32.27
CA THR A 542 38.66 1.75 -33.33
C THR A 542 38.53 2.41 -34.70
N ARG A 543 37.36 2.95 -35.03
CA ARG A 543 37.12 3.66 -36.29
C ARG A 543 38.05 4.87 -36.46
N TRP A 544 38.29 5.65 -35.41
CA TRP A 544 39.21 6.79 -35.49
C TRP A 544 40.65 6.35 -35.75
N LEU A 545 41.08 5.24 -35.14
CA LEU A 545 42.39 4.63 -35.39
C LEU A 545 42.51 4.14 -36.83
N ASP A 546 41.50 3.48 -37.36
CA ASP A 546 41.46 2.98 -38.75
C ASP A 546 41.50 4.12 -39.79
N LEU A 547 40.94 5.28 -39.44
CA LEU A 547 41.02 6.50 -40.25
C LEU A 547 42.37 7.23 -40.12
N GLY A 548 43.28 6.73 -39.29
CA GLY A 548 44.63 7.27 -39.11
C GLY A 548 44.69 8.52 -38.23
N TYR A 549 43.72 8.70 -37.33
CA TYR A 549 43.82 9.69 -36.25
C TYR A 549 44.77 9.17 -35.15
N PRO A 550 45.45 10.07 -34.40
CA PRO A 550 46.26 9.65 -33.27
C PRO A 550 45.37 9.00 -32.20
N PRO A 551 45.90 8.01 -31.46
CA PRO A 551 45.17 7.45 -30.34
C PRO A 551 44.96 8.51 -29.26
N ILE A 552 43.72 8.64 -28.79
CA ILE A 552 43.31 9.52 -27.69
C ILE A 552 42.58 8.70 -26.64
N MET A 553 42.59 9.17 -25.38
CA MET A 553 41.82 8.57 -24.30
C MET A 553 40.31 8.76 -24.56
N ILE A 554 39.51 7.70 -24.43
CA ILE A 554 38.05 7.75 -24.51
C ILE A 554 37.50 7.46 -23.13
N ALA A 555 36.93 8.48 -22.49
CA ALA A 555 36.37 8.38 -21.16
C ALA A 555 34.86 8.12 -21.22
N VAL A 556 34.40 7.09 -20.50
CA VAL A 556 33.00 6.68 -20.43
C VAL A 556 32.53 6.63 -18.99
N ASN A 557 31.46 7.37 -18.70
CA ASN A 557 30.79 7.36 -17.41
C ASN A 557 30.05 6.05 -17.16
N VAL A 558 30.25 5.47 -15.97
CA VAL A 558 29.58 4.23 -15.56
C VAL A 558 28.79 4.46 -14.28
N SER A 559 27.49 4.15 -14.33
CA SER A 559 26.60 4.23 -13.17
C SER A 559 26.98 3.22 -12.09
N GLY A 560 26.68 3.54 -10.82
CA GLY A 560 26.92 2.60 -9.72
C GLY A 560 26.16 1.28 -9.88
N LYS A 561 24.92 1.31 -10.40
CA LYS A 561 24.12 0.09 -10.64
C LYS A 561 24.73 -0.81 -11.71
N GLN A 562 25.31 -0.24 -12.75
CA GLN A 562 26.00 -0.98 -13.80
C GLN A 562 27.33 -1.54 -13.28
N PHE A 563 28.12 -0.74 -12.58
CA PHE A 563 29.41 -1.13 -12.03
C PHE A 563 29.28 -2.29 -11.02
N GLN A 564 28.20 -2.30 -10.25
CA GLN A 564 27.92 -3.35 -9.26
C GLN A 564 27.30 -4.63 -9.86
N GLN A 565 27.18 -4.77 -11.19
CA GLN A 565 26.80 -6.06 -11.78
C GLN A 565 27.93 -7.08 -11.62
N ASP A 566 27.60 -8.33 -11.25
CA ASP A 566 28.60 -9.39 -11.06
C ASP A 566 29.41 -9.68 -12.32
N ASN A 567 28.80 -9.49 -13.50
CA ASN A 567 29.40 -9.75 -14.80
C ASN A 567 29.96 -8.49 -15.49
N PHE A 568 30.06 -7.35 -14.80
CA PHE A 568 30.49 -6.09 -15.42
C PHE A 568 31.88 -6.19 -16.07
N ALA A 569 32.87 -6.73 -15.33
CA ALA A 569 34.23 -6.88 -15.86
C ALA A 569 34.28 -7.81 -17.09
N ASP A 570 33.49 -8.89 -17.09
CA ASP A 570 33.39 -9.80 -18.23
C ASP A 570 32.72 -9.12 -19.43
N LYS A 571 31.70 -8.29 -19.22
CA LYS A 571 31.06 -7.51 -20.28
C LYS A 571 32.02 -6.53 -20.94
N VAL A 572 32.83 -5.82 -20.15
CA VAL A 572 33.85 -4.91 -20.69
C VAL A 572 34.89 -5.68 -21.52
N LYS A 573 35.33 -6.87 -21.06
CA LYS A 573 36.22 -7.74 -21.86
C LYS A 573 35.58 -8.17 -23.17
N GLU A 574 34.33 -8.61 -23.14
CA GLU A 574 33.57 -9.02 -24.34
C GLU A 574 33.51 -7.87 -25.36
N ILE A 575 33.22 -6.64 -24.90
CA ILE A 575 33.16 -5.44 -25.74
C ILE A 575 34.54 -5.12 -26.35
N LEU A 576 35.61 -5.11 -25.54
CA LEU A 576 36.97 -4.87 -26.03
C LEU A 576 37.40 -5.91 -27.08
N ILE A 577 37.08 -7.19 -26.86
CA ILE A 577 37.35 -8.26 -27.83
C ILE A 577 36.51 -8.07 -29.10
N LYS A 578 35.23 -7.73 -28.97
CA LYS A 578 34.33 -7.53 -30.11
C LYS A 578 34.75 -6.35 -30.99
N THR A 579 35.12 -5.24 -30.37
CA THR A 579 35.46 -3.97 -31.04
C THR A 579 36.93 -3.87 -31.44
N GLN A 580 37.78 -4.77 -30.92
CA GLN A 580 39.24 -4.74 -31.09
C GLN A 580 39.87 -3.42 -30.63
N PHE A 581 39.19 -2.68 -29.74
CA PHE A 581 39.71 -1.42 -29.21
C PHE A 581 40.84 -1.68 -28.21
N ASN A 582 41.93 -0.92 -28.30
CA ASN A 582 43.06 -1.08 -27.38
C ASN A 582 42.64 -0.61 -25.97
N PRO A 583 42.67 -1.48 -24.94
CA PRO A 583 42.22 -1.13 -23.59
C PRO A 583 43.00 0.04 -22.96
N GLU A 584 44.24 0.31 -23.38
CA GLU A 584 45.04 1.42 -22.84
C GLU A 584 44.46 2.82 -23.13
N TYR A 585 43.54 2.91 -24.09
CA TYR A 585 42.86 4.14 -24.48
C TYR A 585 41.40 4.19 -24.01
N LEU A 586 40.93 3.18 -23.26
CA LEU A 586 39.62 3.23 -22.60
C LEU A 586 39.80 3.72 -21.16
N GLU A 587 39.08 4.76 -20.80
CA GLU A 587 38.95 5.26 -19.44
C GLU A 587 37.52 5.06 -18.94
N ILE A 588 37.38 4.44 -17.77
CA ILE A 588 36.09 4.29 -17.08
C ILE A 588 36.03 5.31 -15.94
N GLU A 589 35.04 6.19 -16.02
CA GLU A 589 34.79 7.20 -14.99
C GLU A 589 33.77 6.65 -13.97
N ILE A 590 34.12 6.74 -12.68
CA ILE A 590 33.27 6.34 -11.57
C ILE A 590 33.21 7.44 -10.52
N THR A 591 32.04 7.60 -9.88
CA THR A 591 31.88 8.58 -8.80
C THR A 591 32.36 8.03 -7.46
N GLU A 592 32.66 8.93 -6.52
CA GLU A 592 33.04 8.56 -5.14
C GLU A 592 32.02 7.65 -4.45
N SER A 593 30.73 7.81 -4.77
CA SER A 593 29.65 7.02 -4.17
C SER A 593 29.77 5.51 -4.43
N ILE A 594 30.35 5.13 -5.57
CA ILE A 594 30.54 3.73 -5.97
C ILE A 594 31.56 3.06 -5.05
N LEU A 595 32.59 3.79 -4.63
CA LEU A 595 33.66 3.31 -3.75
C LEU A 595 33.17 3.00 -2.33
N MET A 596 32.08 3.65 -1.90
CA MET A 596 31.52 3.50 -0.55
C MET A 596 30.57 2.32 -0.40
N GLN A 597 30.06 1.74 -1.49
CA GLN A 597 29.03 0.71 -1.43
C GLN A 597 29.59 -0.68 -1.12
N ASP A 598 30.49 -1.20 -1.97
CA ASP A 598 31.14 -2.50 -1.80
C ASP A 598 32.62 -2.42 -2.17
N SER A 599 33.46 -2.21 -1.16
CA SER A 599 34.88 -1.92 -1.35
C SER A 599 35.73 -3.11 -1.80
N GLU A 600 35.27 -4.35 -1.60
CA GLU A 600 36.00 -5.57 -2.00
C GLU A 600 35.68 -5.93 -3.45
N LYS A 601 34.39 -5.90 -3.82
CA LYS A 601 33.96 -6.12 -5.20
C LYS A 601 34.53 -5.05 -6.13
N THR A 602 34.46 -3.79 -5.72
CA THR A 602 35.03 -2.68 -6.49
C THR A 602 36.52 -2.83 -6.71
N GLU A 603 37.25 -3.28 -5.70
CA GLU A 603 38.69 -3.55 -5.82
C GLU A 603 39.00 -4.64 -6.85
N THR A 604 38.18 -5.69 -6.84
CA THR A 604 38.32 -6.82 -7.77
C THR A 604 38.12 -6.38 -9.21
N ILE A 605 37.02 -5.67 -9.49
CA ILE A 605 36.68 -5.16 -10.82
C ILE A 605 37.78 -4.22 -11.34
N ILE A 606 38.20 -3.25 -10.54
CA ILE A 606 39.23 -2.27 -10.96
C ILE A 606 40.54 -2.98 -11.25
N LYS A 607 41.01 -3.88 -10.37
CA LYS A 607 42.27 -4.62 -10.59
C LYS A 607 42.23 -5.47 -11.84
N GLU A 608 41.10 -6.14 -12.08
CA GLU A 608 40.91 -6.99 -13.24
C GLU A 608 40.97 -6.20 -14.55
N LEU A 609 40.20 -5.11 -14.65
CA LEU A 609 40.16 -4.28 -15.86
C LEU A 609 41.46 -3.47 -16.05
N SER A 610 42.06 -2.96 -14.97
CA SER A 610 43.39 -2.34 -15.04
C SER A 610 44.47 -3.33 -15.47
N GLY A 611 44.35 -4.61 -15.13
CA GLY A 611 45.22 -5.68 -15.61
C GLY A 611 45.18 -5.87 -17.14
N LEU A 612 44.09 -5.46 -17.79
CA LEU A 612 43.95 -5.45 -19.25
C LEU A 612 44.50 -4.18 -19.91
N GLY A 613 44.73 -3.12 -19.13
CA GLY A 613 45.20 -1.82 -19.59
C GLY A 613 44.20 -0.68 -19.40
N VAL A 614 42.93 -0.98 -19.09
CA VAL A 614 41.85 0.00 -18.89
C VAL A 614 42.22 0.99 -17.79
N LYS A 615 41.99 2.28 -18.07
CA LYS A 615 42.23 3.37 -17.13
C LYS A 615 40.98 3.65 -16.32
N PHE A 616 41.18 4.15 -15.11
CA PHE A 616 40.09 4.58 -14.23
C PHE A 616 40.29 6.02 -13.79
N SER A 617 39.17 6.73 -13.70
CA SER A 617 39.12 8.05 -13.11
C SER A 617 38.05 8.17 -12.06
N LEU A 618 38.34 9.04 -11.10
CA LEU A 618 37.40 9.41 -10.05
C LEU A 618 36.72 10.70 -10.46
N ASP A 619 35.43 10.59 -10.75
CA ASP A 619 34.58 11.70 -11.17
C ASP A 619 33.95 12.43 -9.97
N ASP A 620 33.56 13.68 -10.18
CA ASP A 620 32.96 14.59 -9.18
C ASP A 620 33.78 14.76 -7.88
N PHE A 621 35.12 14.67 -7.95
CA PHE A 621 35.96 14.62 -6.74
C PHE A 621 35.85 15.89 -5.88
N GLY A 622 35.60 15.70 -4.59
CA GLY A 622 35.51 16.76 -3.59
C GLY A 622 34.08 17.25 -3.27
N THR A 623 33.07 16.78 -3.99
CA THR A 623 31.65 17.09 -3.70
C THR A 623 31.03 16.19 -2.61
N GLY A 624 31.72 15.11 -2.22
CA GLY A 624 31.25 14.07 -1.31
C GLY A 624 32.15 13.78 -0.09
N TYR A 625 31.92 12.63 0.55
CA TYR A 625 32.74 12.14 1.68
C TYR A 625 34.03 11.49 1.17
N SER A 626 34.95 12.27 0.62
CA SER A 626 36.20 11.74 0.06
C SER A 626 37.09 11.16 1.17
N SER A 627 37.09 9.83 1.32
CA SER A 627 38.11 9.17 2.14
C SER A 627 39.38 9.05 1.32
N LEU A 628 40.35 9.92 1.57
CA LEU A 628 41.70 9.89 0.95
C LEU A 628 42.36 8.51 1.02
N SER A 629 41.92 7.64 1.92
CA SER A 629 42.35 6.25 2.00
C SER A 629 42.03 5.43 0.72
N TYR A 630 40.96 5.76 0.00
CA TYR A 630 40.58 5.08 -1.24
C TYR A 630 41.52 5.39 -2.41
N LEU A 631 42.00 6.63 -2.52
CA LEU A 631 43.00 7.00 -3.53
C LEU A 631 44.30 6.19 -3.39
N LYS A 632 44.63 5.77 -2.17
CA LYS A 632 45.77 4.88 -1.92
C LYS A 632 45.46 3.41 -2.24
N LYS A 633 44.20 3.00 -2.11
CA LYS A 633 43.76 1.60 -2.23
C LYS A 633 43.63 1.17 -3.69
N PHE A 634 43.10 2.04 -4.55
CA PHE A 634 42.76 1.71 -5.94
C PHE A 634 43.72 2.35 -6.95
N PRO A 635 44.05 1.66 -8.06
CA PRO A 635 44.98 2.14 -9.08
C PRO A 635 44.32 3.15 -10.03
N PHE A 636 43.86 4.30 -9.54
CA PHE A 636 43.34 5.36 -10.41
C PHE A 636 44.44 6.01 -11.25
N ASN A 637 44.06 6.47 -12.44
CA ASN A 637 44.94 7.16 -13.38
C ASN A 637 44.63 8.66 -13.44
N PHE A 638 43.36 9.03 -13.28
CA PHE A 638 42.91 10.41 -13.33
C PHE A 638 42.01 10.77 -12.14
N ILE A 639 41.99 12.06 -11.81
CA ILE A 639 41.01 12.68 -10.92
C ILE A 639 40.36 13.82 -11.70
N LYS A 640 39.03 13.84 -11.74
CA LYS A 640 38.26 14.93 -12.35
C LYS A 640 37.78 15.88 -11.25
N ILE A 641 38.08 17.17 -11.40
CA ILE A 641 37.62 18.23 -10.52
C ILE A 641 36.27 18.70 -11.03
N ASP A 642 35.24 18.55 -10.21
CA ASP A 642 33.88 18.98 -10.54
C ASP A 642 33.81 20.46 -10.91
N LYS A 643 32.95 20.78 -11.87
CA LYS A 643 32.73 22.13 -12.38
C LYS A 643 32.35 23.13 -11.29
N SER A 644 31.72 22.73 -10.19
CA SER A 644 31.31 23.66 -9.13
C SER A 644 32.52 24.39 -8.52
N PHE A 645 33.66 23.71 -8.38
CA PHE A 645 34.89 24.30 -7.88
C PHE A 645 35.63 25.15 -8.93
N VAL A 646 35.39 24.89 -10.22
CA VAL A 646 36.01 25.63 -11.33
C VAL A 646 35.22 26.89 -11.68
N THR A 647 33.90 26.86 -11.53
CA THR A 647 32.99 27.97 -11.86
C THR A 647 33.38 29.24 -11.11
N ASP A 648 33.54 29.16 -9.79
CA ASP A 648 33.86 30.31 -8.92
C ASP A 648 35.36 30.51 -8.68
N LEU A 649 36.23 29.81 -9.43
CA LEU A 649 37.69 29.81 -9.24
C LEU A 649 38.32 31.21 -9.33
N VAL A 650 37.72 32.13 -10.08
CA VAL A 650 38.26 33.49 -10.28
C VAL A 650 38.04 34.37 -9.04
N THR A 651 36.94 34.16 -8.30
CA THR A 651 36.47 35.06 -7.24
C THR A 651 36.58 34.44 -5.85
N ASN A 652 36.59 33.11 -5.74
CA ASN A 652 36.60 32.39 -4.47
C ASN A 652 38.00 31.82 -4.14
N PHE A 653 38.65 32.40 -3.13
CA PHE A 653 39.95 31.93 -2.64
C PHE A 653 39.88 30.53 -2.00
N GLN A 654 38.72 30.13 -1.46
CA GLN A 654 38.55 28.79 -0.89
C GLN A 654 38.57 27.73 -1.99
N ASP A 655 37.88 27.98 -3.09
CA ASP A 655 37.88 27.06 -4.25
C ASP A 655 39.28 26.98 -4.88
N GLN A 656 39.99 28.10 -5.00
CA GLN A 656 41.39 28.09 -5.44
C GLN A 656 42.29 27.23 -4.54
N ALA A 657 42.14 27.35 -3.22
CA ALA A 657 42.91 26.56 -2.27
C ALA A 657 42.59 25.06 -2.38
N LEU A 658 41.31 24.72 -2.54
CA LEU A 658 40.83 23.35 -2.68
C LEU A 658 41.31 22.72 -3.99
N VAL A 659 41.14 23.39 -5.13
CA VAL A 659 41.63 22.94 -6.44
C VAL A 659 43.14 22.73 -6.43
N SER A 660 43.90 23.67 -5.86
CA SER A 660 45.36 23.54 -5.71
C SER A 660 45.76 22.34 -4.83
N ALA A 661 45.01 22.07 -3.75
CA ALA A 661 45.23 20.92 -2.90
C ALA A 661 44.94 19.60 -3.63
N ILE A 662 43.83 19.51 -4.39
CA ILE A 662 43.49 18.34 -5.19
C ILE A 662 44.58 18.05 -6.22
N ILE A 663 45.05 19.07 -6.95
CA ILE A 663 46.12 18.94 -7.94
C ILE A 663 47.42 18.43 -7.29
N THR A 664 47.74 18.94 -6.10
CA THR A 664 48.94 18.52 -5.36
C THR A 664 48.83 17.07 -4.89
N LEU A 665 47.65 16.66 -4.41
CA LEU A 665 47.38 15.29 -3.97
C LEU A 665 47.46 14.31 -5.14
N ALA A 666 46.80 14.59 -6.25
CA ALA A 666 46.81 13.75 -7.45
C ALA A 666 48.23 13.47 -7.94
N LYS A 667 49.07 14.52 -8.00
CA LYS A 667 50.50 14.38 -8.35
C LYS A 667 51.28 13.51 -7.37
N GLY A 668 50.97 13.60 -6.07
CA GLY A 668 51.56 12.74 -5.05
C GLY A 668 51.28 11.25 -5.26
N TYR A 669 50.15 10.92 -5.89
CA TYR A 669 49.77 9.56 -6.26
C TYR A 669 50.04 9.22 -7.74
N ASN A 670 50.76 10.08 -8.47
CA ASN A 670 51.07 9.92 -9.89
C ASN A 670 49.82 9.80 -10.78
N MET A 671 48.75 10.49 -10.40
CA MET A 671 47.51 10.63 -11.15
C MET A 671 47.51 11.97 -11.92
N LYS A 672 46.89 11.99 -13.09
CA LYS A 672 46.64 13.23 -13.85
C LYS A 672 45.35 13.88 -13.36
N VAL A 673 45.25 15.21 -13.51
CA VAL A 673 44.04 15.95 -13.14
C VAL A 673 43.35 16.53 -14.36
N VAL A 674 42.04 16.30 -14.46
CA VAL A 674 41.14 16.95 -15.42
C VAL A 674 40.32 17.99 -14.66
N ALA A 675 40.38 19.25 -15.08
CA ALA A 675 39.49 20.28 -14.56
C ALA A 675 38.30 20.49 -15.51
N GLU A 676 37.08 20.29 -15.00
CA GLU A 676 35.85 20.39 -15.78
C GLU A 676 35.21 21.77 -15.70
N GLY A 677 34.32 22.08 -16.64
CA GLY A 677 33.58 23.35 -16.64
C GLY A 677 34.46 24.58 -16.84
N VAL A 678 35.57 24.46 -17.56
CA VAL A 678 36.41 25.62 -17.92
C VAL A 678 35.73 26.38 -19.06
N GLU A 679 35.23 27.57 -18.76
CA GLU A 679 34.45 28.40 -19.68
C GLU A 679 35.17 29.69 -20.09
N VAL A 680 36.09 30.20 -19.26
CA VAL A 680 36.80 31.47 -19.51
C VAL A 680 38.32 31.34 -19.41
N GLU A 681 39.05 32.16 -20.18
CA GLU A 681 40.52 32.11 -20.25
C GLU A 681 41.20 32.41 -18.90
N THR A 682 40.54 33.17 -18.02
CA THR A 682 41.03 33.44 -16.65
C THR A 682 41.08 32.17 -15.80
N GLN A 683 40.05 31.30 -15.86
CA GLN A 683 40.04 29.99 -15.18
C GLN A 683 41.19 29.12 -15.71
N LYS A 684 41.33 29.02 -17.03
CA LYS A 684 42.43 28.29 -17.68
C LYS A 684 43.81 28.80 -17.24
N THR A 685 43.98 30.11 -17.12
CA THR A 685 45.24 30.71 -16.65
C THR A 685 45.54 30.32 -15.20
N ILE A 686 44.54 30.35 -14.31
CA ILE A 686 44.69 29.93 -12.91
C ILE A 686 45.05 28.44 -12.83
N LEU A 687 44.32 27.58 -13.56
CA LEU A 687 44.57 26.14 -13.60
C LEU A 687 45.97 25.81 -14.15
N LYS A 688 46.43 26.55 -15.16
CA LYS A 688 47.80 26.44 -15.69
C LYS A 688 48.84 26.84 -14.65
N ASN A 689 48.58 27.86 -13.83
CA ASN A 689 49.47 28.26 -12.73
C ASN A 689 49.53 27.19 -11.62
N PHE A 690 48.42 26.52 -11.33
CA PHE A 690 48.38 25.35 -10.45
C PHE A 690 48.97 24.09 -11.09
N ARG A 691 49.38 24.18 -12.37
CA ARG A 691 49.94 23.09 -13.17
C ARG A 691 48.96 21.93 -13.29
N CYS A 692 47.67 22.21 -13.48
CA CYS A 692 46.69 21.19 -13.87
C CYS A 692 47.11 20.55 -15.20
N ASP A 693 46.81 19.27 -15.40
CA ASP A 693 47.27 18.52 -16.57
C ASP A 693 46.33 18.73 -17.76
N LEU A 694 45.03 18.47 -17.55
CA LEU A 694 43.99 18.47 -18.57
C LEU A 694 42.87 19.46 -18.22
N ILE A 695 42.24 20.04 -19.25
CA ILE A 695 41.02 20.83 -19.11
C ILE A 695 39.92 20.35 -20.04
N GLN A 696 38.69 20.51 -19.55
CA GLN A 696 37.46 20.26 -20.28
C GLN A 696 36.45 21.38 -19.98
N GLY A 697 35.71 21.80 -20.99
CA GLY A 697 34.68 22.82 -20.85
C GLY A 697 34.45 23.62 -22.13
N TRP A 698 33.49 24.53 -22.11
CA TRP A 698 33.07 25.29 -23.30
C TRP A 698 34.16 26.20 -23.88
N LEU A 699 35.18 26.55 -23.08
CA LEU A 699 36.36 27.25 -23.60
C LEU A 699 37.11 26.40 -24.64
N VAL A 700 37.09 25.08 -24.48
CA VAL A 700 37.67 24.11 -25.42
C VAL A 700 36.69 23.85 -26.56
N SER A 701 35.52 23.29 -26.20
CA SER A 701 34.40 23.04 -27.09
C SER A 701 33.18 22.62 -26.28
N GLU A 702 32.00 22.90 -26.83
CA GLU A 702 30.78 22.19 -26.41
C GLU A 702 30.86 20.71 -26.78
N PRO A 703 30.03 19.82 -26.20
CA PRO A 703 29.93 18.44 -26.67
C PRO A 703 29.54 18.37 -28.15
N LEU A 704 30.38 17.73 -28.96
CA LEU A 704 30.23 17.66 -30.42
C LEU A 704 29.57 16.34 -30.84
N ILE A 705 28.78 16.36 -31.91
CA ILE A 705 28.38 15.11 -32.57
C ILE A 705 29.59 14.48 -33.26
N ARG A 706 29.45 13.21 -33.67
CA ARG A 706 30.55 12.42 -34.27
C ARG A 706 31.27 13.16 -35.39
N GLU A 707 30.53 13.70 -36.35
CA GLU A 707 31.08 14.36 -37.53
C GLU A 707 31.88 15.61 -37.14
N ASP A 708 31.30 16.47 -36.29
CA ASP A 708 31.94 17.69 -35.81
C ASP A 708 33.17 17.41 -34.95
N PHE A 709 33.16 16.32 -34.16
CA PHE A 709 34.31 15.91 -33.39
C PHE A 709 35.46 15.42 -34.28
N MET A 710 35.15 14.70 -35.37
CA MET A 710 36.16 14.28 -36.35
C MET A 710 36.82 15.47 -37.06
N ASP A 711 36.05 16.51 -37.37
CA ASP A 711 36.55 17.77 -37.91
C ASP A 711 37.42 18.51 -36.87
N PHE A 712 37.00 18.52 -35.61
CA PHE A 712 37.77 19.06 -34.50
C PHE A 712 39.13 18.36 -34.37
N MET A 713 39.16 17.02 -34.38
CA MET A 713 40.40 16.22 -34.36
C MET A 713 41.33 16.56 -35.55
N ALA A 714 40.76 16.71 -36.75
CA ALA A 714 41.53 17.04 -37.94
C ALA A 714 42.19 18.43 -37.86
N SER A 715 41.49 19.42 -37.30
CA SER A 715 42.02 20.78 -37.13
C SER A 715 43.20 20.83 -36.15
N TYR A 716 43.17 20.01 -35.09
CA TYR A 716 44.25 19.96 -34.09
C TYR A 716 45.47 19.19 -34.59
N ARG A 717 45.29 18.20 -35.49
CA ARG A 717 46.38 17.54 -36.20
C ARG A 717 47.19 18.50 -37.09
N GLN A 718 46.52 19.47 -37.72
CA GLN A 718 47.21 20.45 -38.59
C GLN A 718 48.01 21.48 -37.80
N LYS A 719 47.56 21.88 -36.61
CA LYS A 719 48.31 22.80 -35.73
C LYS A 719 49.61 22.18 -35.20
N THR A 720 49.62 20.88 -34.88
CA THR A 720 50.82 20.19 -34.36
C THR A 720 51.90 19.91 -35.41
N ILE A 721 51.59 20.04 -36.70
CA ILE A 721 52.58 19.87 -37.78
C ILE A 721 53.24 21.22 -38.16
N ASN A 722 52.62 22.34 -37.81
CA ASN A 722 53.08 23.69 -38.18
C ASN A 722 53.73 24.49 -37.03
N ASP A 723 53.67 23.97 -35.79
CA ASP A 723 54.45 24.44 -34.62
C ASP A 723 55.57 23.43 -34.32
#